data_AF-A0ABD3QY04-F1
#
_entry.id   AF-A0ABD3QY04-F1
#
_cell.length_a   1.000
_cell.length_b   1.000
_cell.length_c   1.000
_cell.angle_alpha   90.00
_cell.angle_beta   90.00
_cell.angle_gamma   90.00
#
_symmetry.space_group_name_H-M   'P 1'
#
loop_
_entity.id
_entity.type
_entity.pdbx_description
1 polymer ?
#
loop_
_entity_poly.entity_id
_entity_poly.type
_entity_poly.pdbx_seq_one_letter_code
_entity_poly.pdbx_strand_id
1 'polypeptide(L)'
;MNQRVYTRSSLSQPTSITQTATEEARRKVQHFKRISRRVAPTRPEAVDNEAGVIDDEILERCTRCPPHRRRRGKFRPLIGNDGEFLCDSCYLAEFPATAFLDEAEKPEWQKRGNKIANKIKNGVTDFLADAMGAAEVASFGNRSISEDTKFPSEVECRMCLEKGVFRRCCTAYYCHSCYYKSGKCPGCGKDSPLTGIGTGKDHPGNLAIGLSWAISLAMICATITLLALIYWNVVTSPVTVWGHTCRGFFPTCELTVCIDYDGGNGYGVGGSWIPAAQPYRVCDRASTSNQVVGSACVYDNELYVWSNKVMGYDICMSSPREEKTRSKNVSSVNPLLLYTESSGVYVFDDDFELPSRPKSAPWREIINGNFSDLCGVNSVSPERGNHGGFRPVENKHALVFSGVHARYAVTSGLNVEYGGTVEFYLKMGPLDDLDTECKTAYSGDVALEYCLHPDECIPFGFFPAWKYRGSAFQFISIAIPHDAWSNSTSFCFRQESFDDMQDYWAIDDVRIHANLQSRWLESSAFAQRQMKSKSDAMQGSCCYGTDQCSIFDKRSTLLQASDCDRIPAFNENHRKSRLKSHDLYILFSLLALIAKNAYDGLFNHYTTMAQKKYHTESLQSDAKDQFPRSTYHAVVDPLWQYSIALILGGAFACALYRLLESLTVTACFSNNEGSDQSCDINASVVIVSITALVFDLKSIKTIMTRVIFIQKPILVIVDLHPDYGILQVNQKEIPLTDLSAVRSRNAIFVWFLSLCYILAGLPMAIGSLALRSFNLHGMSELLYTTLGVLAVLREIFGVAFVAKLFLCIQWILVSSQKDREDFGRAVQREGLIQHFIIGACVAFVTVVPTFIARRIGIANPGVLVLLCCVLLGGLFGLIVGVMHGLPVHPDSYLTCWPATCYCITYYDRARCPCLFSCKSCGEINSRQILLVVTVTDVLAFNKMLKGVHPR
;
A
#
# COMPACT_ATOMS: atom_id res chain seq x y z
N MET A 1 -38.11 -43.38 50.91
CA MET A 1 -38.71 -42.23 50.18
C MET A 1 -37.89 -42.04 48.91
N ASN A 2 -38.36 -42.63 47.81
CA ASN A 2 -39.04 -41.96 46.68
C ASN A 2 -38.04 -41.34 45.68
N GLN A 3 -37.68 -42.07 44.61
CA GLN A 3 -38.39 -42.19 43.31
C GLN A 3 -37.99 -41.02 42.36
N ARG A 4 -37.71 -41.12 41.04
CA ARG A 4 -37.78 -42.12 39.93
C ARG A 4 -36.86 -41.60 38.77
N VAL A 5 -36.35 -42.31 37.75
CA VAL A 5 -36.22 -43.76 37.40
C VAL A 5 -35.17 -43.94 36.25
N TYR A 6 -34.86 -45.20 35.88
CA TYR A 6 -34.13 -45.78 34.71
C TYR A 6 -34.33 -45.10 33.32
N THR A 7 -33.51 -45.32 32.27
CA THR A 7 -32.89 -46.57 31.70
C THR A 7 -31.47 -46.33 31.10
N ARG A 8 -30.46 -47.23 31.21
CA ARG A 8 -30.14 -48.43 30.36
C ARG A 8 -30.34 -48.19 28.83
N SER A 9 -29.45 -48.60 27.91
CA SER A 9 -28.45 -49.69 27.93
C SER A 9 -27.38 -49.64 26.80
N SER A 10 -26.17 -50.17 27.06
CA SER A 10 -25.20 -50.90 26.18
C SER A 10 -25.00 -50.48 24.70
N LEU A 11 -23.76 -50.33 24.19
CA LEU A 11 -22.88 -51.45 23.80
C LEU A 11 -21.42 -51.01 23.47
N SER A 12 -20.47 -51.94 23.68
CA SER A 12 -19.14 -52.12 23.01
C SER A 12 -18.24 -50.93 22.59
N GLN A 13 -17.02 -50.94 23.16
CA GLN A 13 -15.74 -50.43 22.61
C GLN A 13 -15.44 -50.95 21.16
N PRO A 14 -14.52 -50.36 20.36
CA PRO A 14 -13.20 -49.85 20.82
C PRO A 14 -12.60 -48.57 20.21
N THR A 15 -11.65 -48.00 20.96
CA THR A 15 -10.49 -47.18 20.54
C THR A 15 -10.65 -46.20 19.36
N SER A 16 -10.96 -44.92 19.66
CA SER A 16 -10.57 -43.82 18.77
C SER A 16 -9.12 -43.42 19.03
N ILE A 17 -8.25 -43.69 18.05
CA ILE A 17 -6.84 -43.27 18.05
C ILE A 17 -6.78 -41.74 18.11
N THR A 18 -6.02 -41.20 19.06
CA THR A 18 -5.75 -39.76 19.16
C THR A 18 -4.86 -39.31 18.01
N GLN A 19 -5.47 -38.92 16.88
CA GLN A 19 -4.74 -38.39 15.74
C GLN A 19 -4.08 -37.06 16.11
N THR A 20 -2.75 -37.01 16.00
CA THR A 20 -1.97 -35.80 16.25
C THR A 20 -2.09 -34.85 15.06
N ALA A 21 -2.03 -33.54 15.30
CA ALA A 21 -2.14 -32.51 14.25
C ALA A 21 -1.14 -32.69 13.09
N THR A 22 -0.02 -33.35 13.36
CA THR A 22 1.01 -33.78 12.39
C THR A 22 0.50 -34.75 11.31
N GLU A 23 -0.47 -35.63 11.59
CA GLU A 23 -1.05 -36.51 10.57
C GLU A 23 -2.04 -35.79 9.66
N GLU A 24 -2.82 -34.84 10.20
CA GLU A 24 -3.77 -34.06 9.41
C GLU A 24 -3.04 -33.15 8.40
N ALA A 25 -1.90 -32.57 8.81
CA ALA A 25 -0.99 -31.83 7.93
C ALA A 25 -0.45 -32.70 6.79
N ARG A 26 0.00 -33.94 7.07
CA ARG A 26 0.50 -34.86 6.03
C ARG A 26 -0.58 -35.27 5.03
N ARG A 27 -1.84 -35.49 5.47
CA ARG A 27 -2.96 -35.79 4.56
C ARG A 27 -3.30 -34.62 3.63
N LYS A 28 -3.28 -33.37 4.11
CA LYS A 28 -3.52 -32.17 3.28
C LYS A 28 -2.44 -32.01 2.18
N VAL A 29 -1.17 -32.29 2.49
CA VAL A 29 -0.07 -32.26 1.49
C VAL A 29 -0.21 -33.38 0.44
N GLN A 30 -0.61 -34.60 0.81
CA GLN A 30 -0.82 -35.69 -0.15
C GLN A 30 -2.03 -35.45 -1.06
N HIS A 31 -3.10 -34.83 -0.57
CA HIS A 31 -4.29 -34.53 -1.38
C HIS A 31 -3.99 -33.50 -2.49
N PHE A 32 -3.15 -32.50 -2.20
CA PHE A 32 -2.73 -31.51 -3.20
C PHE A 32 -1.81 -32.11 -4.29
N LYS A 33 -0.89 -33.02 -3.93
CA LYS A 33 -0.01 -33.70 -4.90
C LYS A 33 -0.75 -34.59 -5.90
N ARG A 34 -1.98 -35.06 -5.61
CA ARG A 34 -2.79 -35.86 -6.55
C ARG A 34 -3.56 -35.03 -7.59
N ILE A 35 -3.77 -33.74 -7.36
CA ILE A 35 -4.50 -32.87 -8.32
C ILE A 35 -3.55 -32.26 -9.37
N SER A 36 -2.26 -32.07 -9.03
CA SER A 36 -1.26 -31.45 -9.92
C SER A 36 -0.64 -32.36 -11.01
N ARG A 37 -1.23 -33.53 -11.31
CA ARG A 37 -0.70 -34.49 -12.31
C ARG A 37 -1.76 -34.99 -13.31
N ARG A 38 -2.61 -34.10 -13.86
CA ARG A 38 -3.46 -34.38 -15.03
C ARG A 38 -3.74 -33.15 -15.90
N VAL A 39 -2.72 -32.63 -16.58
CA VAL A 39 -2.86 -32.06 -17.95
C VAL A 39 -1.54 -32.32 -18.69
N ALA A 40 -1.60 -33.07 -19.78
CA ALA A 40 -0.55 -33.13 -20.80
C ALA A 40 -1.24 -32.87 -22.15
N PRO A 41 -0.71 -31.99 -23.01
CA PRO A 41 -1.34 -31.73 -24.32
C PRO A 41 -0.98 -32.85 -25.29
N THR A 42 -1.99 -33.58 -25.75
CA THR A 42 -1.87 -34.56 -26.84
C THR A 42 -1.69 -33.83 -28.18
N ARG A 43 -0.71 -34.29 -28.96
CA ARG A 43 -0.50 -33.91 -30.36
C ARG A 43 -1.47 -34.73 -31.23
N PRO A 44 -2.19 -34.14 -32.20
CA PRO A 44 -2.73 -34.86 -33.33
C PRO A 44 -1.81 -34.71 -34.55
N GLU A 45 -1.69 -35.78 -35.31
CA GLU A 45 -0.94 -35.85 -36.57
C GLU A 45 -1.79 -35.39 -37.76
N ALA A 46 -1.14 -35.26 -38.91
CA ALA A 46 -1.74 -34.74 -40.14
C ALA A 46 -2.69 -35.74 -40.81
N VAL A 47 -3.61 -35.21 -41.61
CA VAL A 47 -4.22 -35.90 -42.76
C VAL A 47 -4.16 -34.92 -43.93
N ASP A 48 -3.64 -35.40 -45.05
CA ASP A 48 -3.43 -34.62 -46.26
C ASP A 48 -4.74 -34.21 -46.95
N ASN A 49 -4.68 -33.11 -47.71
CA ASN A 49 -5.43 -32.97 -48.95
C ASN A 49 -4.67 -32.04 -49.90
N GLU A 50 -4.34 -32.56 -51.08
CA GLU A 50 -3.61 -31.87 -52.13
C GLU A 50 -4.45 -30.76 -52.77
N ALA A 51 -3.82 -29.63 -53.09
CA ALA A 51 -4.39 -28.64 -54.00
C ALA A 51 -3.28 -27.96 -54.82
N GLY A 52 -2.99 -28.55 -55.98
CA GLY A 52 -2.36 -27.93 -57.15
C GLY A 52 -1.25 -26.90 -56.92
N VAL A 53 0.01 -27.38 -56.88
CA VAL A 53 1.14 -26.54 -57.30
C VAL A 53 0.98 -26.30 -58.80
N ILE A 54 0.82 -25.04 -59.21
CA ILE A 54 0.95 -24.62 -60.60
C ILE A 54 2.44 -24.32 -60.82
N ASP A 55 3.06 -24.94 -61.83
CA ASP A 55 4.45 -24.71 -62.17
C ASP A 55 4.70 -23.23 -62.55
N ASP A 56 5.64 -22.60 -61.85
CA ASP A 56 6.11 -21.22 -62.06
C ASP A 56 7.02 -21.11 -63.32
N GLU A 57 6.65 -21.77 -64.43
CA GLU A 57 7.38 -21.68 -65.70
C GLU A 57 6.67 -20.83 -66.77
N ILE A 58 7.36 -19.76 -67.17
CA ILE A 58 7.15 -18.95 -68.38
C ILE A 58 5.91 -18.02 -68.40
N LEU A 59 6.07 -16.86 -67.74
CA LEU A 59 5.32 -15.63 -68.03
C LEU A 59 6.28 -14.48 -68.33
N GLU A 60 6.89 -14.47 -69.52
CA GLU A 60 8.03 -13.60 -69.85
C GLU A 60 7.69 -12.21 -70.42
N ARG A 61 6.42 -11.82 -70.62
CA ARG A 61 6.09 -10.63 -71.43
C ARG A 61 4.92 -9.80 -70.89
N CYS A 62 5.17 -8.50 -70.68
CA CYS A 62 4.11 -7.51 -70.50
C CYS A 62 3.25 -7.40 -71.78
N THR A 63 1.92 -7.44 -71.64
CA THR A 63 1.01 -7.42 -72.80
C THR A 63 0.92 -6.04 -73.46
N ARG A 64 0.96 -4.95 -72.66
CA ARG A 64 0.56 -3.59 -73.10
C ARG A 64 1.67 -2.64 -73.55
N CYS A 65 2.90 -2.72 -73.05
CA CYS A 65 3.96 -1.78 -73.47
C CYS A 65 5.01 -2.42 -74.42
N PRO A 66 5.19 -1.89 -75.65
CA PRO A 66 6.19 -2.39 -76.60
C PRO A 66 7.64 -2.47 -76.07
N PRO A 67 8.20 -1.48 -75.33
CA PRO A 67 9.61 -1.52 -74.95
C PRO A 67 9.97 -2.60 -73.92
N HIS A 68 9.00 -3.12 -73.15
CA HIS A 68 9.25 -4.18 -72.17
C HIS A 68 8.91 -5.60 -72.66
N ARG A 69 8.43 -5.75 -73.90
CA ARG A 69 8.05 -7.04 -74.50
C ARG A 69 9.21 -8.03 -74.73
N ARG A 70 10.45 -7.63 -74.46
CA ARG A 70 11.70 -8.40 -74.63
C ARG A 70 12.61 -8.42 -73.39
N ARG A 71 12.18 -7.90 -72.24
CA ARG A 71 12.97 -7.93 -70.98
C ARG A 71 12.35 -8.94 -70.01
N ARG A 72 13.17 -9.85 -69.48
CA ARG A 72 12.78 -10.73 -68.36
C ARG A 72 12.62 -9.89 -67.09
N GLY A 73 11.51 -10.08 -66.37
CA GLY A 73 11.17 -9.38 -65.14
C GLY A 73 9.92 -9.98 -64.52
N LYS A 74 9.57 -9.58 -63.28
CA LYS A 74 8.30 -9.97 -62.66
C LYS A 74 7.17 -9.16 -63.28
N PHE A 75 6.08 -9.83 -63.68
CA PHE A 75 4.87 -9.19 -64.21
C PHE A 75 3.68 -9.57 -63.32
N ARG A 76 2.74 -8.66 -63.09
CA ARG A 76 1.56 -8.89 -62.25
C ARG A 76 0.35 -9.27 -63.11
N PRO A 77 -0.41 -10.34 -62.79
CA PRO A 77 -1.66 -10.65 -63.47
C PRO A 77 -2.73 -9.59 -63.17
N LEU A 78 -3.57 -9.27 -64.16
CA LEU A 78 -4.75 -8.45 -63.95
C LEU A 78 -5.88 -9.30 -63.35
N ILE A 79 -6.35 -8.95 -62.15
CA ILE A 79 -7.49 -9.65 -61.52
C ILE A 79 -8.76 -9.33 -62.31
N GLY A 80 -9.37 -10.36 -62.89
CA GLY A 80 -10.62 -10.25 -63.67
C GLY A 80 -10.45 -10.22 -65.19
N ASN A 81 -9.23 -10.41 -65.73
CA ASN A 81 -9.00 -10.53 -67.17
C ASN A 81 -7.98 -11.66 -67.44
N ASP A 82 -8.46 -12.83 -67.83
CA ASP A 82 -7.64 -14.05 -67.92
C ASP A 82 -6.54 -13.91 -68.99
N GLY A 83 -5.28 -13.87 -68.53
CA GLY A 83 -4.09 -13.86 -69.40
C GLY A 83 -3.42 -12.50 -69.65
N GLU A 84 -3.90 -11.39 -69.08
CA GLU A 84 -3.17 -10.11 -69.14
C GLU A 84 -2.15 -9.96 -67.99
N PHE A 85 -0.89 -9.69 -68.36
CA PHE A 85 0.21 -9.45 -67.41
C PHE A 85 0.87 -8.10 -67.67
N LEU A 86 0.99 -7.28 -66.63
CA LEU A 86 1.59 -5.95 -66.70
C LEU A 86 2.93 -5.89 -65.97
N CYS A 87 3.89 -5.14 -66.51
CA CYS A 87 5.05 -4.71 -65.73
C CYS A 87 4.62 -3.65 -64.71
N ASP A 88 5.34 -3.50 -63.59
CA ASP A 88 4.99 -2.54 -62.54
C ASP A 88 4.69 -1.14 -63.10
N SER A 89 5.49 -0.61 -64.04
CA SER A 89 5.24 0.72 -64.62
C SER A 89 3.89 0.86 -65.36
N CYS A 90 3.34 -0.22 -65.92
CA CYS A 90 1.99 -0.21 -66.52
C CYS A 90 0.92 -0.43 -65.44
N TYR A 91 1.18 -1.33 -64.49
CA TYR A 91 0.27 -1.61 -63.39
C TYR A 91 0.05 -0.38 -62.49
N LEU A 92 1.11 0.38 -62.18
CA LEU A 92 1.06 1.63 -61.41
C LEU A 92 0.33 2.76 -62.16
N ALA A 93 0.41 2.79 -63.50
CA ALA A 93 -0.31 3.76 -64.32
C ALA A 93 -1.81 3.45 -64.40
N GLU A 94 -2.19 2.17 -64.36
CA GLU A 94 -3.57 1.71 -64.46
C GLU A 94 -4.27 1.62 -63.09
N PHE A 95 -3.52 1.35 -62.02
CA PHE A 95 -4.01 1.28 -60.63
C PHE A 95 -3.18 2.17 -59.67
N PRO A 96 -3.17 3.51 -59.86
CA PRO A 96 -2.36 4.42 -59.02
C PRO A 96 -2.78 4.47 -57.54
N ALA A 97 -3.95 3.91 -57.18
CA ALA A 97 -4.42 3.84 -55.80
C ALA A 97 -3.81 2.67 -55.00
N THR A 98 -3.46 1.54 -55.63
CA THR A 98 -2.82 0.39 -54.97
C THR A 98 -1.29 0.52 -54.94
N ALA A 99 -0.73 1.30 -55.87
CA ALA A 99 0.68 1.71 -55.94
C ALA A 99 1.30 2.17 -54.60
N PHE A 100 0.51 2.82 -53.74
CA PHE A 100 0.99 3.48 -52.52
C PHE A 100 1.38 2.52 -51.38
N LEU A 101 1.17 1.21 -51.54
CA LEU A 101 1.40 0.22 -50.48
C LEU A 101 2.76 -0.49 -50.56
N ASP A 102 3.48 -0.41 -51.69
CA ASP A 102 4.68 -1.22 -51.94
C ASP A 102 6.03 -0.53 -51.62
N GLU A 103 6.08 0.75 -51.20
CA GLU A 103 7.35 1.43 -50.76
C GLU A 103 7.86 0.99 -49.35
N ALA A 104 7.54 -0.22 -48.91
CA ALA A 104 7.75 -0.68 -47.54
C ALA A 104 9.23 -0.97 -47.19
N GLU A 105 10.09 -1.34 -48.15
CA GLU A 105 11.46 -1.82 -47.89
C GLU A 105 12.52 -0.71 -47.73
N LYS A 106 12.48 -0.01 -46.60
CA LYS A 106 13.66 0.66 -45.99
C LYS A 106 13.59 0.56 -44.46
N PRO A 107 14.69 0.19 -43.76
CA PRO A 107 14.67 -0.18 -42.34
C PRO A 107 14.25 0.96 -41.39
N GLU A 108 13.51 0.61 -40.33
CA GLU A 108 12.81 1.56 -39.45
C GLU A 108 13.70 2.61 -38.76
N TRP A 109 14.91 2.24 -38.33
CA TRP A 109 15.73 3.14 -37.51
C TRP A 109 16.21 4.38 -38.28
N GLN A 110 16.53 4.21 -39.57
CA GLN A 110 16.89 5.31 -40.48
C GLN A 110 15.68 6.22 -40.78
N LYS A 111 14.48 5.64 -40.89
CA LYS A 111 13.21 6.40 -41.02
C LYS A 111 12.86 7.19 -39.75
N ARG A 112 13.24 6.72 -38.55
CA ARG A 112 13.01 7.44 -37.28
C ARG A 112 14.00 8.59 -37.04
N GLY A 113 15.29 8.41 -37.32
CA GLY A 113 16.31 9.46 -37.12
C GLY A 113 15.98 10.77 -37.84
N ASN A 114 15.71 10.70 -39.15
CA ASN A 114 15.44 11.89 -39.97
C ASN A 114 14.09 12.55 -39.67
N LYS A 115 13.08 11.79 -39.20
CA LYS A 115 11.78 12.35 -38.78
C LYS A 115 11.87 13.15 -37.47
N ILE A 116 12.74 12.76 -36.55
CA ILE A 116 12.95 13.47 -35.28
C ILE A 116 13.78 14.74 -35.52
N ALA A 117 14.87 14.66 -36.28
CA ALA A 117 15.69 15.82 -36.65
C ALA A 117 14.87 16.93 -37.33
N ASN A 118 14.02 16.57 -38.31
CA ASN A 118 13.19 17.56 -39.02
C ASN A 118 12.00 18.06 -38.19
N LYS A 119 11.44 17.27 -37.26
CA LYS A 119 10.40 17.79 -36.33
C LYS A 119 10.96 18.79 -35.33
N ILE A 120 12.17 18.57 -34.81
CA ILE A 120 12.83 19.51 -33.90
C ILE A 120 13.22 20.79 -34.65
N LYS A 121 13.74 20.66 -35.89
CA LYS A 121 14.11 21.82 -36.72
C LYS A 121 12.91 22.71 -37.07
N ASN A 122 11.75 22.12 -37.38
CA ASN A 122 10.55 22.88 -37.76
C ASN A 122 9.76 23.39 -36.54
N GLY A 123 9.75 22.66 -35.42
CA GLY A 123 9.10 23.13 -34.19
C GLY A 123 9.74 24.39 -33.60
N VAL A 124 11.02 24.64 -33.87
CA VAL A 124 11.73 25.86 -33.45
C VAL A 124 11.46 27.04 -34.39
N THR A 125 11.17 26.81 -35.67
CA THR A 125 10.79 27.90 -36.60
C THR A 125 9.36 28.37 -36.38
N ASP A 126 8.44 27.44 -36.12
CA ASP A 126 7.01 27.78 -35.94
C ASP A 126 6.78 28.54 -34.62
N PHE A 127 7.52 28.21 -33.56
CA PHE A 127 7.47 28.93 -32.28
C PHE A 127 8.08 30.35 -32.33
N LEU A 128 8.96 30.62 -33.31
CA LEU A 128 9.50 31.96 -33.55
C LEU A 128 8.58 32.82 -34.44
N ALA A 129 7.74 32.20 -35.27
CA ALA A 129 6.75 32.91 -36.09
C ALA A 129 5.58 33.46 -35.25
N ASP A 130 5.04 32.66 -34.33
CA ASP A 130 3.97 33.11 -33.41
C ASP A 130 4.45 34.15 -32.37
N ALA A 131 5.77 34.29 -32.18
CA ALA A 131 6.36 35.26 -31.26
C ALA A 131 6.55 36.68 -31.85
N MET A 132 6.36 36.87 -33.16
CA MET A 132 6.55 38.16 -33.85
C MET A 132 5.28 38.57 -34.61
N GLY A 133 4.30 39.10 -33.87
CA GLY A 133 2.98 39.41 -34.40
C GLY A 133 2.91 40.60 -35.37
N ALA A 134 2.23 40.38 -36.50
CA ALA A 134 1.56 41.35 -37.38
C ALA A 134 0.53 40.55 -38.21
N ALA A 135 -0.62 41.08 -38.68
CA ALA A 135 -1.03 42.47 -38.85
C ALA A 135 -2.55 42.67 -38.60
N GLU A 136 -3.00 43.89 -38.89
CA GLU A 136 -4.25 44.54 -38.47
C GLU A 136 -5.56 43.98 -39.05
N VAL A 137 -6.66 44.31 -38.35
CA VAL A 137 -8.04 44.18 -38.83
C VAL A 137 -8.52 45.55 -39.31
N ALA A 138 -8.96 45.64 -40.56
CA ALA A 138 -9.76 46.76 -41.08
C ALA A 138 -11.23 46.33 -41.22
N SER A 139 -12.14 47.28 -40.98
CA SER A 139 -13.55 47.03 -40.68
C SER A 139 -14.55 47.52 -41.75
N PHE A 140 -15.84 47.25 -41.49
CA PHE A 140 -17.07 47.76 -42.11
C PHE A 140 -17.67 47.05 -43.32
N GLY A 141 -18.97 46.78 -43.17
CA GLY A 141 -19.86 46.16 -44.14
C GLY A 141 -21.29 46.05 -43.61
N ASN A 142 -21.89 47.18 -43.19
CA ASN A 142 -23.26 47.22 -42.67
C ASN A 142 -24.27 46.75 -43.73
N ARG A 143 -25.15 45.81 -43.37
CA ARG A 143 -26.47 45.64 -44.00
C ARG A 143 -27.53 45.36 -42.94
N SER A 144 -28.34 46.36 -42.67
CA SER A 144 -29.66 46.20 -42.05
C SER A 144 -30.56 45.38 -42.96
N ILE A 145 -31.17 44.33 -42.43
CA ILE A 145 -32.35 43.69 -43.02
C ILE A 145 -33.49 43.93 -42.04
N SER A 146 -34.55 44.55 -42.53
CA SER A 146 -35.73 44.95 -41.79
C SER A 146 -36.56 43.76 -41.32
N GLU A 147 -37.34 44.00 -40.28
CA GLU A 147 -38.41 43.11 -39.81
C GLU A 147 -39.41 42.82 -40.94
N ASP A 148 -39.65 41.53 -41.21
CA ASP A 148 -41.01 40.99 -41.35
C ASP A 148 -40.95 39.46 -41.45
N THR A 149 -41.20 38.75 -40.36
CA THR A 149 -41.41 37.28 -40.40
C THR A 149 -42.51 36.83 -39.43
N LYS A 150 -43.76 36.88 -39.90
CA LYS A 150 -44.65 35.73 -39.66
C LYS A 150 -43.91 34.49 -40.18
N PHE A 151 -43.58 33.55 -39.29
CA PHE A 151 -43.03 32.27 -39.73
C PHE A 151 -44.09 31.55 -40.60
N PRO A 152 -43.75 31.12 -41.83
CA PRO A 152 -44.68 30.36 -42.63
C PRO A 152 -44.86 28.99 -41.98
N SER A 153 -46.09 28.60 -41.67
CA SER A 153 -46.46 27.24 -41.25
C SER A 153 -46.32 26.20 -42.38
N GLU A 154 -45.77 26.60 -43.52
CA GLU A 154 -45.67 25.84 -44.78
C GLU A 154 -44.27 25.91 -45.41
N VAL A 155 -43.22 26.02 -44.60
CA VAL A 155 -41.87 25.78 -45.13
C VAL A 155 -41.79 24.33 -45.64
N GLU A 156 -41.07 24.10 -46.73
CA GLU A 156 -40.79 22.77 -47.28
C GLU A 156 -39.28 22.51 -47.26
N CYS A 157 -38.88 21.25 -47.11
CA CYS A 157 -37.47 20.88 -47.22
C CYS A 157 -36.96 21.19 -48.63
N ARG A 158 -35.95 22.06 -48.78
CA ARG A 158 -35.38 22.41 -50.09
C ARG A 158 -34.74 21.23 -50.87
N MET A 159 -34.67 20.04 -50.27
CA MET A 159 -34.04 18.84 -50.84
C MET A 159 -34.99 17.64 -51.03
N CYS A 160 -36.12 17.55 -50.30
CA CYS A 160 -37.13 16.49 -50.48
C CYS A 160 -38.58 16.98 -50.54
N LEU A 161 -38.81 18.30 -50.41
CA LEU A 161 -40.12 18.98 -50.39
C LEU A 161 -41.12 18.52 -49.32
N GLU A 162 -40.74 17.61 -48.42
CA GLU A 162 -41.57 17.26 -47.25
C GLU A 162 -41.85 18.49 -46.38
N LYS A 163 -43.10 18.63 -45.91
CA LYS A 163 -43.54 19.60 -44.88
C LYS A 163 -43.24 19.06 -43.48
N GLY A 164 -42.69 19.86 -42.56
CA GLY A 164 -42.23 19.39 -41.25
C GLY A 164 -41.45 20.42 -40.42
N VAL A 165 -40.64 19.93 -39.46
CA VAL A 165 -39.73 20.77 -38.65
C VAL A 165 -38.34 20.76 -39.31
N PHE A 166 -37.82 21.92 -39.66
CA PHE A 166 -36.60 22.05 -40.45
C PHE A 166 -35.46 22.73 -39.72
N ARG A 167 -34.23 22.35 -40.08
CA ARG A 167 -33.03 23.10 -39.71
C ARG A 167 -32.70 24.08 -40.83
N ARG A 168 -32.47 25.35 -40.46
CA ARG A 168 -31.97 26.37 -41.38
C ARG A 168 -30.49 26.16 -41.61
N CYS A 169 -30.07 26.00 -42.87
CA CYS A 169 -28.68 26.05 -43.27
C CYS A 169 -28.49 27.20 -44.25
N CYS A 170 -27.71 28.20 -43.86
CA CYS A 170 -27.59 29.48 -44.57
C CYS A 170 -28.97 30.15 -44.76
N THR A 171 -29.46 30.21 -46.00
CA THR A 171 -30.74 30.84 -46.37
C THR A 171 -31.88 29.85 -46.62
N ALA A 172 -31.64 28.55 -46.49
CA ALA A 172 -32.61 27.51 -46.82
C ALA A 172 -32.92 26.57 -45.64
N TYR A 173 -34.10 25.97 -45.68
CA TYR A 173 -34.57 25.01 -44.68
C TYR A 173 -34.49 23.58 -45.23
N TYR A 174 -34.02 22.65 -44.41
CA TYR A 174 -33.85 21.24 -44.76
C TYR A 174 -34.43 20.34 -43.67
N CYS A 175 -35.08 19.24 -44.05
CA CYS A 175 -35.57 18.25 -43.09
C CYS A 175 -34.38 17.52 -42.46
N HIS A 176 -34.59 16.93 -41.28
CA HIS A 176 -33.53 16.29 -40.51
C HIS A 176 -32.78 15.23 -41.32
N SER A 177 -33.49 14.36 -42.05
CA SER A 177 -32.91 13.36 -42.94
C SER A 177 -32.05 13.97 -44.05
N CYS A 178 -32.50 15.06 -44.68
CA CYS A 178 -31.77 15.70 -45.78
C CYS A 178 -30.54 16.48 -45.29
N TYR A 179 -30.66 17.19 -44.16
CA TYR A 179 -29.58 17.98 -43.56
C TYR A 179 -28.37 17.11 -43.19
N TYR A 180 -28.60 15.90 -42.67
CA TYR A 180 -27.52 15.01 -42.22
C TYR A 180 -27.04 13.99 -43.25
N LYS A 181 -27.73 13.81 -44.38
CA LYS A 181 -27.42 12.78 -45.39
C LYS A 181 -25.97 12.82 -45.91
N SER A 182 -25.37 14.01 -45.96
CA SER A 182 -24.01 14.26 -46.48
C SER A 182 -22.98 14.58 -45.39
N GLY A 183 -23.38 14.70 -44.11
CA GLY A 183 -22.56 15.28 -43.03
C GLY A 183 -22.21 16.77 -43.19
N LYS A 184 -22.49 17.37 -44.35
CA LYS A 184 -22.18 18.75 -44.73
C LYS A 184 -23.45 19.54 -44.95
N CYS A 185 -23.45 20.82 -44.59
CA CYS A 185 -24.55 21.73 -44.88
C CYS A 185 -24.95 21.67 -46.36
N PRO A 186 -26.17 21.24 -46.73
CA PRO A 186 -26.52 21.06 -48.14
C PRO A 186 -26.54 22.38 -48.94
N GLY A 187 -26.60 23.52 -48.27
CA GLY A 187 -26.61 24.85 -48.89
C GLY A 187 -25.23 25.47 -49.13
N CYS A 188 -24.19 25.10 -48.38
CA CYS A 188 -22.86 25.73 -48.50
C CYS A 188 -21.66 24.78 -48.42
N GLY A 189 -21.86 23.47 -48.27
CA GLY A 189 -20.79 22.48 -48.25
C GLY A 189 -19.84 22.52 -47.05
N LYS A 190 -19.94 23.52 -46.15
CA LYS A 190 -19.27 23.47 -44.85
C LYS A 190 -19.73 22.25 -44.08
N ASP A 191 -18.80 21.60 -43.38
CA ASP A 191 -19.13 20.48 -42.50
C ASP A 191 -20.20 20.95 -41.50
N SER A 192 -21.31 20.21 -41.45
CA SER A 192 -22.35 20.57 -40.49
C SER A 192 -21.78 20.28 -39.11
N PRO A 193 -21.95 21.17 -38.12
CA PRO A 193 -21.73 20.76 -36.75
C PRO A 193 -22.74 19.65 -36.48
N LEU A 194 -22.25 18.41 -36.44
CA LEU A 194 -23.02 17.21 -36.13
C LEU A 194 -23.43 17.31 -34.66
N THR A 195 -24.50 18.06 -34.39
CA THR A 195 -25.02 18.24 -33.04
C THR A 195 -25.75 16.96 -32.63
N GLY A 196 -25.18 16.22 -31.68
CA GLY A 196 -25.79 15.05 -31.05
C GLY A 196 -25.06 13.74 -31.31
N ILE A 197 -25.71 12.65 -30.89
CA ILE A 197 -25.18 11.29 -30.68
C ILE A 197 -24.54 10.63 -31.95
N GLY A 198 -24.69 11.24 -33.12
CA GLY A 198 -24.25 10.72 -34.43
C GLY A 198 -22.83 11.09 -34.87
N THR A 199 -22.06 11.91 -34.14
CA THR A 199 -20.66 12.20 -34.49
C THR A 199 -19.81 10.93 -34.47
N GLY A 200 -19.26 10.53 -35.61
CA GLY A 200 -18.16 9.58 -35.65
C GLY A 200 -16.96 10.16 -34.89
N LYS A 201 -16.63 9.60 -33.72
CA LYS A 201 -15.45 10.00 -32.95
C LYS A 201 -14.19 9.51 -33.66
N ASP A 202 -13.21 10.38 -33.89
CA ASP A 202 -11.91 9.99 -34.46
C ASP A 202 -11.30 8.79 -33.73
N HIS A 203 -10.93 7.75 -34.47
CA HIS A 203 -10.33 6.54 -33.89
C HIS A 203 -9.02 6.90 -33.17
N PRO A 204 -8.85 6.59 -31.87
CA PRO A 204 -7.77 7.14 -31.05
C PRO A 204 -6.39 6.49 -31.31
N GLY A 205 -6.27 5.76 -32.42
CA GLY A 205 -5.13 4.92 -32.77
C GLY A 205 -4.97 3.71 -31.85
N ASN A 206 -4.21 2.73 -32.34
CA ASN A 206 -3.91 1.51 -31.59
C ASN A 206 -3.13 1.80 -30.28
N LEU A 207 -2.43 2.95 -30.21
CA LEU A 207 -1.68 3.37 -29.03
C LEU A 207 -2.57 3.64 -27.81
N ALA A 208 -3.74 4.28 -28.00
CA ALA A 208 -4.68 4.53 -26.90
C ALA A 208 -5.23 3.22 -26.32
N ILE A 209 -5.57 2.26 -27.20
CA ILE A 209 -6.04 0.93 -26.83
C ILE A 209 -4.93 0.16 -26.11
N GLY A 210 -3.71 0.15 -26.63
CA GLY A 210 -2.55 -0.49 -26.00
C GLY A 210 -2.25 0.07 -24.61
N LEU A 211 -2.24 1.40 -24.47
CA LEU A 211 -2.06 2.07 -23.18
C LEU A 211 -3.16 1.70 -22.17
N SER A 212 -4.41 1.57 -22.63
CA SER A 212 -5.54 1.17 -21.79
C SER A 212 -5.37 -0.24 -21.19
N TRP A 213 -4.85 -1.20 -21.99
CA TRP A 213 -4.57 -2.55 -21.53
C TRP A 213 -3.35 -2.60 -20.60
N ALA A 214 -2.31 -1.81 -20.90
CA ALA A 214 -1.14 -1.69 -20.04
C ALA A 214 -1.50 -1.16 -18.64
N ILE A 215 -2.35 -0.12 -18.55
CA ILE A 215 -2.82 0.42 -17.25
C ILE A 215 -3.63 -0.63 -16.48
N SER A 216 -4.55 -1.35 -17.14
CA SER A 216 -5.33 -2.41 -16.48
C SER A 216 -4.44 -3.55 -15.96
N LEU A 217 -3.48 -4.01 -16.77
CA LEU A 217 -2.54 -5.04 -16.37
C LEU A 217 -1.66 -4.56 -15.19
N ALA A 218 -1.14 -3.33 -15.25
CA ALA A 218 -0.35 -2.75 -14.18
C ALA A 218 -1.14 -2.64 -12.86
N MET A 219 -2.41 -2.23 -12.90
CA MET A 219 -3.27 -2.18 -11.71
C MET A 219 -3.55 -3.57 -11.12
N ILE A 220 -3.78 -4.58 -11.96
CA ILE A 220 -3.97 -5.98 -11.52
C ILE A 220 -2.67 -6.50 -10.88
N CYS A 221 -1.52 -6.34 -11.56
CA CYS A 221 -0.22 -6.73 -11.03
C CYS A 221 0.09 -6.02 -9.71
N ALA A 222 -0.09 -4.70 -9.61
CA ALA A 222 0.12 -3.94 -8.38
C ALA A 222 -0.78 -4.42 -7.23
N THR A 223 -2.04 -4.77 -7.51
CA THR A 223 -2.98 -5.31 -6.50
C THR A 223 -2.55 -6.70 -6.03
N ILE A 224 -2.17 -7.59 -6.95
CA ILE A 224 -1.67 -8.93 -6.62
C ILE A 224 -0.37 -8.83 -5.82
N THR A 225 0.57 -7.97 -6.23
CA THR A 225 1.81 -7.71 -5.50
C THR A 225 1.54 -7.14 -4.12
N LEU A 226 0.64 -6.17 -3.96
CA LEU A 226 0.28 -5.62 -2.65
C LEU A 226 -0.32 -6.69 -1.72
N LEU A 227 -1.26 -7.50 -2.21
CA LEU A 227 -1.85 -8.60 -1.44
C LEU A 227 -0.80 -9.67 -1.09
N ALA A 228 0.11 -10.00 -2.01
CA ALA A 228 1.20 -10.93 -1.76
C ALA A 228 2.21 -10.37 -0.74
N LEU A 229 2.54 -9.07 -0.79
CA LEU A 229 3.42 -8.41 0.19
C LEU A 229 2.76 -8.34 1.58
N ILE A 230 1.45 -8.06 1.67
CA ILE A 230 0.71 -8.08 2.94
C ILE A 230 0.67 -9.50 3.52
N TYR A 231 0.32 -10.50 2.70
CA TYR A 231 0.31 -11.91 3.10
C TYR A 231 1.70 -12.36 3.56
N TRP A 232 2.74 -12.06 2.79
CA TRP A 232 4.12 -12.35 3.15
C TRP A 232 4.53 -11.67 4.45
N ASN A 233 4.18 -10.39 4.65
CA ASN A 233 4.50 -9.66 5.88
C ASN A 233 3.88 -10.31 7.13
N VAL A 234 2.63 -10.76 7.04
CA VAL A 234 1.95 -11.47 8.14
C VAL A 234 2.59 -12.84 8.38
N VAL A 235 2.78 -13.64 7.33
CA VAL A 235 3.29 -15.02 7.44
C VAL A 235 4.78 -15.10 7.80
N THR A 236 5.57 -14.07 7.50
CA THR A 236 7.01 -14.02 7.83
C THR A 236 7.35 -13.16 9.04
N SER A 237 6.34 -12.66 9.78
CA SER A 237 6.58 -11.96 11.03
C SER A 237 7.25 -12.89 12.06
N PRO A 238 8.43 -12.56 12.61
CA PRO A 238 9.06 -13.39 13.61
C PRO A 238 8.24 -13.43 14.91
N VAL A 239 8.35 -14.55 15.63
CA VAL A 239 7.77 -14.74 16.96
C VAL A 239 8.90 -14.69 17.98
N THR A 240 8.65 -13.95 19.06
CA THR A 240 9.62 -13.70 20.12
C THR A 240 9.50 -14.72 21.25
N VAL A 241 10.47 -14.74 22.17
CA VAL A 241 10.52 -15.71 23.29
C VAL A 241 9.24 -15.73 24.10
N TRP A 242 8.71 -14.56 24.45
CA TRP A 242 7.46 -14.48 25.21
C TRP A 242 6.21 -14.59 24.33
N GLY A 243 6.37 -14.94 23.05
CA GLY A 243 5.26 -15.14 22.11
C GLY A 243 4.60 -13.84 21.65
N HIS A 244 5.35 -12.73 21.62
CA HIS A 244 4.93 -11.54 20.89
C HIS A 244 5.21 -11.72 19.40
N THR A 245 4.42 -11.07 18.55
CA THR A 245 4.68 -10.97 17.11
C THR A 245 5.37 -9.64 16.82
N CYS A 246 6.53 -9.68 16.16
CA CYS A 246 7.23 -8.48 15.75
C CYS A 246 6.33 -7.66 14.82
N ARG A 247 6.18 -6.35 15.06
CA ARG A 247 5.33 -5.49 14.24
C ARG A 247 6.17 -4.57 13.35
N GLY A 248 5.80 -4.49 12.08
CA GLY A 248 6.47 -3.65 11.10
C GLY A 248 6.12 -4.04 9.67
N PHE A 249 6.85 -3.46 8.72
CA PHE A 249 6.86 -3.88 7.33
C PHE A 249 8.15 -4.66 7.07
N PHE A 250 8.01 -5.96 6.86
CA PHE A 250 9.05 -6.98 6.92
C PHE A 250 9.91 -6.89 8.20
N PRO A 251 9.31 -7.06 9.39
CA PRO A 251 10.04 -7.02 10.64
C PRO A 251 11.14 -8.09 10.66
N THR A 252 12.36 -7.66 10.96
CA THR A 252 13.57 -8.50 11.06
C THR A 252 14.11 -8.47 12.48
N CYS A 253 14.92 -9.48 12.83
CA CYS A 253 15.54 -9.61 14.14
C CYS A 253 16.92 -8.91 14.19
N GLU A 254 17.02 -7.70 13.63
CA GLU A 254 18.28 -6.94 13.51
C GLU A 254 18.70 -6.24 14.82
N LEU A 255 17.88 -6.34 15.88
CA LEU A 255 18.07 -5.62 17.13
C LEU A 255 18.98 -6.42 18.08
N THR A 256 20.30 -6.29 17.99
CA THR A 256 21.21 -6.98 18.92
C THR A 256 21.11 -6.39 20.32
N VAL A 257 20.59 -7.17 21.26
CA VAL A 257 20.34 -6.77 22.65
C VAL A 257 21.19 -7.60 23.61
N CYS A 258 21.64 -6.97 24.70
CA CYS A 258 22.16 -7.66 25.87
C CYS A 258 21.19 -7.41 27.03
N ILE A 259 20.71 -8.49 27.66
CA ILE A 259 19.73 -8.46 28.74
C ILE A 259 20.30 -9.15 29.99
N ASP A 260 20.20 -8.48 31.12
CA ASP A 260 20.53 -9.01 32.45
C ASP A 260 19.58 -10.15 32.83
N TYR A 261 20.15 -11.30 33.23
CA TYR A 261 19.39 -12.52 33.47
C TYR A 261 19.11 -12.72 34.96
N ASP A 262 17.84 -12.55 35.35
CA ASP A 262 17.37 -12.60 36.74
C ASP A 262 17.37 -14.00 37.39
N GLY A 263 17.76 -15.05 36.63
CA GLY A 263 17.72 -16.45 37.03
C GLY A 263 18.78 -16.85 38.06
N GLY A 264 18.65 -16.32 39.28
CA GLY A 264 19.46 -16.69 40.44
C GLY A 264 20.82 -15.98 40.54
N ASN A 265 21.35 -15.91 41.77
CA ASN A 265 22.74 -15.51 41.99
C ASN A 265 23.64 -16.53 41.27
N GLY A 266 24.45 -16.10 40.29
CA GLY A 266 25.13 -16.96 39.32
C GLY A 266 26.17 -17.96 39.84
N TYR A 267 26.28 -18.17 41.15
CA TYR A 267 27.31 -18.98 41.79
C TYR A 267 26.68 -20.04 42.70
N GLY A 268 26.69 -21.30 42.27
CA GLY A 268 26.38 -22.48 43.11
C GLY A 268 24.94 -22.64 43.62
N VAL A 269 24.04 -21.66 43.42
CA VAL A 269 22.64 -21.75 43.86
C VAL A 269 21.76 -22.13 42.68
N GLY A 270 21.09 -23.29 42.77
CA GLY A 270 20.22 -23.85 41.73
C GLY A 270 18.95 -23.04 41.49
N GLY A 271 19.08 -21.92 40.78
CA GLY A 271 17.97 -21.11 40.28
C GLY A 271 17.21 -21.79 39.15
N SER A 272 15.97 -21.33 38.90
CA SER A 272 15.25 -21.76 37.69
C SER A 272 15.85 -21.07 36.47
N TRP A 273 16.45 -21.87 35.58
CA TRP A 273 17.03 -21.44 34.30
C TRP A 273 15.95 -21.02 33.29
N ILE A 274 15.31 -19.90 33.56
CA ILE A 274 14.28 -19.31 32.72
C ILE A 274 14.64 -17.83 32.53
N PRO A 275 14.62 -17.30 31.29
CA PRO A 275 14.86 -15.89 31.02
C PRO A 275 14.02 -14.92 31.89
N ALA A 276 14.59 -13.74 32.13
CA ALA A 276 13.91 -12.65 32.81
C ALA A 276 12.64 -12.25 32.04
N ALA A 277 11.52 -12.17 32.74
CA ALA A 277 10.32 -11.52 32.18
C ALA A 277 10.55 -10.02 32.08
N GLN A 278 9.84 -9.34 31.17
CA GLN A 278 9.91 -7.89 31.07
C GLN A 278 9.43 -7.20 32.36
N PRO A 279 9.88 -5.96 32.67
CA PRO A 279 10.76 -5.08 31.89
C PRO A 279 12.23 -5.56 31.85
N TYR A 280 12.87 -5.42 30.68
CA TYR A 280 14.24 -5.87 30.52
C TYR A 280 15.23 -4.87 31.11
N ARG A 281 16.10 -5.35 32.00
CA ARG A 281 17.30 -4.62 32.40
C ARG A 281 18.38 -4.86 31.36
N VAL A 282 18.83 -3.78 30.70
CA VAL A 282 19.99 -3.84 29.79
C VAL A 282 21.21 -4.25 30.61
N CYS A 283 22.07 -5.12 30.05
CA CYS A 283 23.31 -5.53 30.69
C CYS A 283 24.12 -4.32 31.16
N ASP A 284 24.55 -4.34 32.41
CA ASP A 284 25.54 -3.41 32.95
C ASP A 284 26.77 -4.20 33.37
N ARG A 285 27.90 -3.93 32.72
CA ARG A 285 29.21 -4.58 32.98
C ARG A 285 29.56 -4.64 34.47
N ALA A 286 29.18 -3.62 35.26
CA ALA A 286 29.50 -3.56 36.68
C ALA A 286 28.57 -4.38 37.59
N SER A 287 27.36 -4.73 37.12
CA SER A 287 26.32 -5.28 38.01
C SER A 287 25.51 -6.47 37.50
N THR A 288 25.59 -6.80 36.21
CA THR A 288 25.03 -8.00 35.59
C THR A 288 25.98 -9.19 35.83
N SER A 289 25.46 -10.31 36.33
CA SER A 289 26.25 -11.54 36.53
C SER A 289 26.02 -12.58 35.45
N ASN A 290 24.76 -12.75 35.05
CA ASN A 290 24.35 -13.66 34.00
C ASN A 290 23.73 -12.80 32.89
N GLN A 291 24.05 -13.03 31.62
CA GLN A 291 23.55 -12.22 30.52
C GLN A 291 23.09 -13.02 29.30
N VAL A 292 22.07 -12.50 28.63
CA VAL A 292 21.51 -13.04 27.39
C VAL A 292 21.82 -12.05 26.27
N VAL A 293 22.69 -12.46 25.34
CA VAL A 293 23.01 -11.68 24.13
C VAL A 293 22.29 -12.31 22.95
N GLY A 294 21.39 -11.56 22.31
CA GLY A 294 20.52 -12.12 21.27
C GLY A 294 20.01 -11.12 20.25
N SER A 295 19.57 -11.66 19.12
CA SER A 295 18.81 -10.94 18.11
C SER A 295 17.36 -10.76 18.57
N ALA A 296 16.92 -9.52 18.73
CA ALA A 296 15.56 -9.16 19.10
C ALA A 296 14.83 -8.44 17.97
N CYS A 297 13.53 -8.21 18.19
CA CYS A 297 12.72 -7.34 17.35
C CYS A 297 11.85 -6.42 18.21
N VAL A 298 11.33 -5.37 17.60
CA VAL A 298 10.39 -4.44 18.24
C VAL A 298 8.95 -4.91 17.97
N TYR A 299 8.20 -5.29 19.01
CA TYR A 299 6.78 -5.68 18.89
C TYR A 299 5.83 -4.50 19.16
N ASP A 300 6.26 -3.51 19.95
CA ASP A 300 5.60 -2.22 20.13
C ASP A 300 6.66 -1.11 20.04
N ASN A 301 6.71 -0.47 18.87
CA ASN A 301 7.66 0.62 18.60
C ASN A 301 7.37 1.89 19.42
N GLU A 302 6.12 2.10 19.84
CA GLU A 302 5.75 3.24 20.66
C GLU A 302 6.25 3.03 22.10
N LEU A 303 5.97 1.85 22.67
CA LEU A 303 6.49 1.44 23.98
C LEU A 303 8.02 1.44 23.97
N TYR A 304 8.65 0.93 22.91
CA TYR A 304 10.10 0.89 22.78
C TYR A 304 10.76 2.28 22.74
N VAL A 305 10.25 3.21 21.95
CA VAL A 305 10.82 4.56 21.90
C VAL A 305 10.56 5.33 23.19
N TRP A 306 9.37 5.23 23.79
CA TRP A 306 9.01 6.06 24.95
C TRP A 306 9.48 5.52 26.30
N SER A 307 9.71 4.21 26.42
CA SER A 307 10.41 3.62 27.58
C SER A 307 11.94 3.76 27.50
N ASN A 308 12.46 4.66 26.66
CA ASN A 308 13.89 4.81 26.40
C ASN A 308 14.59 3.48 26.08
N LYS A 309 13.93 2.63 25.27
CA LYS A 309 14.41 1.31 24.81
C LYS A 309 14.44 0.21 25.89
N VAL A 310 13.71 0.36 27.00
CA VAL A 310 13.63 -0.63 28.11
C VAL A 310 12.53 -1.69 27.91
N MET A 311 11.45 -1.35 27.19
CA MET A 311 10.30 -2.24 26.92
C MET A 311 9.97 -2.25 25.43
N GLY A 312 8.92 -2.97 24.99
CA GLY A 312 8.41 -2.89 23.60
C GLY A 312 9.22 -3.68 22.55
N TYR A 313 10.32 -4.32 22.96
CA TYR A 313 11.12 -5.24 22.16
C TYR A 313 11.21 -6.60 22.85
N ASP A 314 11.42 -7.68 22.10
CA ASP A 314 11.66 -9.01 22.68
C ASP A 314 12.61 -9.84 21.79
N ILE A 315 13.36 -10.76 22.42
CA ILE A 315 14.32 -11.64 21.73
C ILE A 315 13.56 -12.55 20.75
N CYS A 316 14.09 -12.76 19.55
CA CYS A 316 13.49 -13.67 18.57
C CYS A 316 13.81 -15.13 18.92
N MET A 317 12.85 -16.04 18.77
CA MET A 317 13.11 -17.48 18.96
C MET A 317 13.96 -18.08 17.82
N SER A 318 13.85 -17.50 16.61
CA SER A 318 14.72 -17.72 15.46
C SER A 318 14.43 -16.66 14.39
N SER A 319 15.41 -16.37 13.53
CA SER A 319 15.23 -15.59 12.31
C SER A 319 15.25 -16.55 11.11
N PRO A 320 14.10 -16.88 10.47
CA PRO A 320 14.04 -17.85 9.36
C PRO A 320 14.84 -17.44 8.11
N ARG A 321 15.40 -16.21 8.10
CA ARG A 321 16.12 -15.61 6.98
C ARG A 321 17.64 -15.77 7.08
N GLU A 322 18.18 -15.84 8.31
CA GLU A 322 19.62 -15.87 8.57
C GLU A 322 20.25 -17.25 8.29
N GLU A 323 19.56 -18.33 8.63
CA GLU A 323 20.08 -19.71 8.56
C GLU A 323 20.53 -20.16 7.15
N LYS A 324 20.06 -19.48 6.08
CA LYS A 324 20.43 -19.75 4.68
C LYS A 324 21.28 -18.69 4.01
N THR A 325 21.50 -17.54 4.65
CA THR A 325 22.23 -16.41 4.04
C THR A 325 23.48 -16.00 4.80
N ARG A 326 23.67 -16.47 6.05
CA ARG A 326 24.94 -16.34 6.77
C ARG A 326 26.04 -17.08 6.02
N SER A 327 26.98 -16.35 5.43
CA SER A 327 28.20 -16.95 4.88
C SER A 327 28.98 -17.64 6.00
N LYS A 328 29.37 -18.90 5.81
CA LYS A 328 30.13 -19.72 6.79
C LYS A 328 31.50 -19.17 7.21
N ASN A 329 31.89 -17.99 6.73
CA ASN A 329 33.19 -17.37 6.92
C ASN A 329 33.17 -16.19 7.91
N VAL A 330 32.08 -15.98 8.66
CA VAL A 330 32.05 -15.00 9.76
C VAL A 330 32.15 -15.74 11.09
N SER A 331 33.15 -15.36 11.89
CA SER A 331 33.38 -15.79 13.28
C SER A 331 32.34 -15.25 14.27
N SER A 332 31.15 -14.89 13.79
CA SER A 332 30.08 -14.27 14.57
C SER A 332 29.35 -15.30 15.40
N VAL A 333 29.12 -14.96 16.67
CA VAL A 333 28.44 -15.82 17.66
C VAL A 333 27.08 -16.29 17.12
N ASN A 334 26.62 -17.46 17.56
CA ASN A 334 25.25 -17.91 17.28
C ASN A 334 24.25 -16.96 17.96
N PRO A 335 23.43 -16.18 17.22
CA PRO A 335 22.33 -15.47 17.85
C PRO A 335 21.40 -16.55 18.43
N LEU A 336 21.15 -16.45 19.72
CA LEU A 336 20.44 -17.42 20.56
C LEU A 336 19.25 -18.10 19.86
N LEU A 337 19.53 -19.24 19.20
CA LEU A 337 18.52 -20.11 18.65
C LEU A 337 17.95 -20.90 19.83
N LEU A 338 16.92 -20.33 20.45
CA LEU A 338 16.24 -20.88 21.63
C LEU A 338 15.48 -22.20 21.37
N TYR A 339 15.69 -22.77 20.19
CA TYR A 339 15.19 -24.06 19.72
C TYR A 339 16.29 -25.10 19.43
N THR A 340 17.58 -24.72 19.47
CA THR A 340 18.71 -25.64 19.31
C THR A 340 19.30 -25.99 20.67
N GLU A 341 20.01 -27.12 20.74
CA GLU A 341 20.70 -27.61 21.96
C GLU A 341 21.77 -26.64 22.48
N SER A 342 22.13 -25.62 21.69
CA SER A 342 23.03 -24.52 22.01
C SER A 342 22.34 -23.27 22.57
N SER A 343 21.09 -23.36 23.04
CA SER A 343 20.43 -22.22 23.71
C SER A 343 20.91 -22.08 25.15
N GLY A 344 21.50 -20.96 25.53
CA GLY A 344 22.05 -20.72 26.86
C GLY A 344 22.09 -19.25 27.31
N VAL A 345 22.94 -19.01 28.31
CA VAL A 345 23.17 -17.73 29.00
C VAL A 345 24.67 -17.61 29.23
N TYR A 346 25.25 -16.43 29.00
CA TYR A 346 26.63 -16.19 29.41
C TYR A 346 26.66 -16.00 30.93
N VAL A 347 27.29 -16.94 31.64
CA VAL A 347 27.48 -16.95 33.11
C VAL A 347 28.83 -16.36 33.54
N PHE A 348 29.69 -16.09 32.55
CA PHE A 348 30.95 -15.39 32.71
C PHE A 348 31.20 -14.56 31.45
N ASP A 349 31.61 -13.31 31.62
CA ASP A 349 32.02 -12.43 30.53
C ASP A 349 32.99 -11.34 31.00
N ASP A 350 34.24 -11.43 30.54
CA ASP A 350 35.30 -10.42 30.73
C ASP A 350 35.91 -9.99 29.39
N ASP A 351 35.99 -8.68 29.19
CA ASP A 351 36.78 -8.02 28.13
C ASP A 351 38.05 -7.38 28.67
N PHE A 352 38.36 -7.50 29.96
CA PHE A 352 39.55 -6.91 30.60
C PHE A 352 39.65 -5.37 30.51
N GLU A 353 38.67 -4.69 29.91
CA GLU A 353 38.58 -3.23 29.82
C GLU A 353 38.39 -2.51 31.17
N LEU A 354 38.07 -3.25 32.22
CA LEU A 354 38.01 -2.74 33.59
C LEU A 354 38.62 -3.80 34.53
N PRO A 355 39.11 -3.41 35.72
CA PRO A 355 39.58 -4.36 36.73
C PRO A 355 38.53 -5.44 37.07
N SER A 356 39.00 -6.61 37.51
CA SER A 356 38.21 -7.81 37.83
C SER A 356 36.85 -7.48 38.47
N ARG A 357 35.78 -7.88 37.77
CA ARG A 357 34.40 -7.50 38.10
C ARG A 357 33.76 -8.61 38.92
N PRO A 358 33.48 -8.42 40.23
CA PRO A 358 33.00 -9.49 41.13
C PRO A 358 31.58 -10.00 40.84
N LYS A 359 31.00 -9.63 39.68
CA LYS A 359 29.66 -10.04 39.21
C LYS A 359 29.69 -10.62 37.79
N SER A 360 30.22 -9.92 36.78
CA SER A 360 30.25 -10.47 35.41
C SER A 360 31.43 -11.42 35.16
N ALA A 361 32.55 -11.16 35.83
CA ALA A 361 33.83 -11.85 35.62
C ALA A 361 34.53 -12.13 36.96
N PRO A 362 33.91 -12.96 37.83
CA PRO A 362 34.49 -13.35 39.12
C PRO A 362 35.69 -14.29 38.93
N TRP A 363 36.87 -13.73 38.68
CA TRP A 363 38.10 -14.50 38.77
C TRP A 363 38.34 -14.91 40.24
N ARG A 364 38.47 -16.21 40.49
CA ARG A 364 38.86 -16.76 41.79
C ARG A 364 40.31 -16.40 42.10
N GLU A 365 41.15 -16.49 41.08
CA GLU A 365 42.59 -16.33 41.19
C GLU A 365 43.19 -15.97 39.82
N ILE A 366 44.12 -15.03 39.79
CA ILE A 366 44.94 -14.70 38.62
C ILE A 366 46.39 -14.62 39.11
N ILE A 367 47.24 -15.53 38.66
CA ILE A 367 48.68 -15.56 38.98
C ILE A 367 49.47 -15.16 37.74
N ASN A 368 50.25 -14.09 37.88
CA ASN A 368 51.13 -13.52 36.86
C ASN A 368 50.46 -13.07 35.54
N GLY A 369 49.13 -12.94 35.53
CA GLY A 369 48.35 -12.29 34.48
C GLY A 369 48.04 -10.82 34.83
N ASN A 370 48.34 -9.90 33.93
CA ASN A 370 48.09 -8.47 34.07
C ASN A 370 47.21 -7.94 32.93
N PHE A 371 46.34 -6.99 33.24
CA PHE A 371 45.47 -6.30 32.30
C PHE A 371 46.33 -5.29 31.50
N SER A 372 46.68 -5.58 30.24
CA SER A 372 47.55 -4.71 29.43
C SER A 372 47.39 -4.95 27.92
N ASP A 373 47.93 -4.03 27.13
CA ASP A 373 48.09 -4.10 25.66
C ASP A 373 49.47 -4.61 25.21
N LEU A 374 50.29 -5.16 26.12
CA LEU A 374 51.65 -5.67 25.84
C LEU A 374 51.66 -6.70 24.69
N CYS A 375 50.59 -7.51 24.59
CA CYS A 375 50.37 -8.46 23.50
C CYS A 375 49.40 -7.95 22.41
N GLY A 376 49.18 -6.64 22.35
CA GLY A 376 48.06 -6.03 21.66
C GLY A 376 46.72 -6.43 22.27
N VAL A 377 45.66 -6.08 21.55
CA VAL A 377 44.25 -6.33 21.92
C VAL A 377 43.52 -7.02 20.77
N ASN A 378 42.39 -7.65 21.05
CA ASN A 378 41.48 -8.11 20.01
C ASN A 378 40.96 -6.89 19.20
N SER A 379 41.36 -6.80 17.92
CA SER A 379 40.92 -5.72 17.03
C SER A 379 39.47 -5.87 16.54
N VAL A 380 38.85 -7.03 16.77
CA VAL A 380 37.42 -7.25 16.51
C VAL A 380 36.64 -6.70 17.70
N SER A 381 35.97 -5.56 17.53
CA SER A 381 35.11 -5.01 18.59
C SER A 381 34.12 -6.08 19.07
N PRO A 382 33.97 -6.28 20.39
CA PRO A 382 33.14 -7.35 20.91
C PRO A 382 31.68 -7.17 20.48
N GLU A 383 31.05 -8.25 20.00
CA GLU A 383 29.63 -8.28 19.56
C GLU A 383 28.63 -8.20 20.76
N ARG A 384 28.95 -7.37 21.76
CA ARG A 384 28.06 -7.02 22.88
C ARG A 384 27.07 -5.97 22.38
N GLY A 385 25.80 -6.35 22.20
CA GLY A 385 24.80 -5.53 21.51
C GLY A 385 24.70 -4.08 22.02
N ASN A 386 24.75 -3.10 21.10
CA ASN A 386 24.77 -1.64 21.34
C ASN A 386 23.48 -1.05 21.98
N HIS A 387 22.71 -1.84 22.70
CA HIS A 387 21.47 -1.42 23.34
C HIS A 387 21.71 -0.67 24.65
N GLY A 388 20.83 0.29 24.96
CA GLY A 388 20.98 1.16 26.15
C GLY A 388 21.95 2.33 26.00
N GLY A 389 22.66 2.47 24.87
CA GLY A 389 23.56 3.62 24.63
C GLY A 389 25.02 3.38 25.02
N PHE A 390 25.39 2.13 25.32
CA PHE A 390 26.80 1.73 25.26
C PHE A 390 27.34 2.06 23.87
N ARG A 391 28.36 2.92 23.83
CA ARG A 391 29.23 3.02 22.64
C ARG A 391 30.04 1.73 22.57
N PRO A 392 30.40 1.25 21.36
CA PRO A 392 31.42 0.21 21.26
C PRO A 392 32.65 0.71 22.02
N VAL A 393 33.03 -0.02 23.06
CA VAL A 393 34.24 0.28 23.83
C VAL A 393 35.41 -0.11 22.94
N GLU A 394 36.34 0.81 22.72
CA GLU A 394 37.60 0.50 22.08
C GLU A 394 38.34 -0.46 23.02
N ASN A 395 38.66 -1.67 22.54
CA ASN A 395 39.48 -2.61 23.30
C ASN A 395 40.87 -1.99 23.50
N LYS A 396 41.33 -1.95 24.75
CA LYS A 396 42.60 -1.39 25.23
C LYS A 396 43.39 -2.37 26.07
N HIS A 397 42.78 -3.43 26.58
CA HIS A 397 43.45 -4.38 27.46
C HIS A 397 43.08 -5.82 27.12
N ALA A 398 44.06 -6.71 27.22
CA ALA A 398 43.88 -8.16 27.30
C ALA A 398 44.49 -8.65 28.62
N LEU A 399 44.19 -9.89 29.01
CA LEU A 399 44.86 -10.51 30.16
C LEU A 399 46.16 -11.17 29.69
N VAL A 400 47.28 -10.50 29.91
CA VAL A 400 48.62 -10.89 29.45
C VAL A 400 49.43 -11.54 30.57
N PHE A 401 49.91 -12.76 30.32
CA PHE A 401 50.73 -13.55 31.23
C PHE A 401 52.21 -13.41 30.90
N SER A 402 52.97 -12.83 31.84
CA SER A 402 54.38 -12.45 31.62
C SER A 402 55.31 -12.66 32.83
N GLY A 403 54.75 -12.97 34.02
CA GLY A 403 55.54 -13.21 35.24
C GLY A 403 56.18 -14.61 35.30
N VAL A 404 56.74 -14.94 36.47
CA VAL A 404 57.62 -16.11 36.67
C VAL A 404 57.00 -17.22 37.52
N HIS A 405 57.55 -18.44 37.43
CA HIS A 405 57.15 -19.66 38.18
C HIS A 405 55.82 -20.30 37.78
N ALA A 406 54.72 -19.54 37.77
CA ALA A 406 53.38 -20.06 37.48
C ALA A 406 52.56 -19.01 36.73
N ARG A 407 51.79 -19.43 35.72
CA ARG A 407 50.91 -18.54 34.93
C ARG A 407 49.56 -19.21 34.76
N TYR A 408 48.56 -18.71 35.47
CA TYR A 408 47.20 -19.19 35.31
C TYR A 408 46.15 -18.17 35.76
N ALA A 409 44.93 -18.32 35.25
CA ALA A 409 43.74 -17.66 35.77
C ALA A 409 42.60 -18.66 35.91
N VAL A 410 41.93 -18.63 37.07
CA VAL A 410 40.81 -19.53 37.40
C VAL A 410 39.55 -18.71 37.66
N THR A 411 38.44 -19.07 37.01
CA THR A 411 37.12 -18.49 37.31
C THR A 411 36.64 -18.94 38.69
N SER A 412 35.63 -18.27 39.25
CA SER A 412 34.81 -18.88 40.30
C SER A 412 34.09 -20.13 39.78
N GLY A 413 33.46 -20.89 40.68
CA GLY A 413 32.53 -21.94 40.30
C GLY A 413 31.29 -21.34 39.61
N LEU A 414 30.99 -21.82 38.41
CA LEU A 414 29.88 -21.40 37.56
C LEU A 414 28.90 -22.56 37.38
N ASN A 415 27.62 -22.25 37.21
CA ASN A 415 26.63 -23.26 36.88
C ASN A 415 26.63 -23.55 35.37
N VAL A 416 27.05 -24.76 34.99
CA VAL A 416 27.09 -25.29 33.63
C VAL A 416 26.49 -26.71 33.58
N GLU A 417 25.52 -27.00 34.45
CA GLU A 417 24.95 -28.34 34.68
C GLU A 417 24.25 -28.96 33.45
N TYR A 418 23.92 -28.17 32.42
CA TYR A 418 23.37 -28.62 31.14
C TYR A 418 24.37 -28.50 29.97
N GLY A 419 25.65 -28.34 30.29
CA GLY A 419 26.73 -28.09 29.34
C GLY A 419 26.77 -26.67 28.83
N GLY A 420 27.48 -26.46 27.73
CA GLY A 420 27.72 -25.12 27.19
C GLY A 420 29.00 -25.02 26.36
N THR A 421 29.52 -23.81 26.20
CA THR A 421 30.78 -23.51 25.50
C THR A 421 31.65 -22.53 26.29
N VAL A 422 32.97 -22.73 26.23
CA VAL A 422 33.98 -21.74 26.62
C VAL A 422 34.48 -21.07 25.35
N GLU A 423 34.35 -19.74 25.30
CA GLU A 423 34.67 -18.89 24.16
C GLU A 423 35.70 -17.83 24.59
N PHE A 424 36.80 -17.69 23.86
CA PHE A 424 37.82 -16.68 24.16
C PHE A 424 38.70 -16.45 22.94
N TYR A 425 39.45 -15.35 22.97
CA TYR A 425 40.52 -15.09 22.02
C TYR A 425 41.86 -15.41 22.68
N LEU A 426 42.77 -16.05 21.93
CA LEU A 426 44.11 -16.40 22.39
C LEU A 426 45.16 -15.86 21.42
N LYS A 427 46.22 -15.28 21.96
CA LYS A 427 47.44 -14.91 21.24
C LYS A 427 48.66 -15.34 22.04
N MET A 428 49.66 -15.88 21.36
CA MET A 428 50.99 -16.11 21.93
C MET A 428 52.03 -15.28 21.15
N GLY A 429 53.16 -14.97 21.78
CA GLY A 429 54.17 -14.09 21.20
C GLY A 429 54.69 -14.56 19.82
N PRO A 430 54.76 -13.67 18.81
CA PRO A 430 55.22 -14.00 17.47
C PRO A 430 56.71 -14.36 17.42
N LEU A 431 57.14 -15.01 16.34
CA LEU A 431 58.47 -15.63 16.24
C LEU A 431 59.67 -14.67 16.02
N ASP A 432 59.44 -13.45 15.51
CA ASP A 432 60.50 -12.66 14.85
C ASP A 432 60.31 -11.12 14.92
N ASP A 433 59.37 -10.61 15.72
CA ASP A 433 59.24 -9.16 15.92
C ASP A 433 60.10 -8.70 17.10
N LEU A 434 61.37 -8.35 16.81
CA LEU A 434 62.31 -7.73 17.76
C LEU A 434 61.77 -6.43 18.39
N ASP A 435 60.80 -5.78 17.74
CA ASP A 435 60.16 -4.54 18.18
C ASP A 435 58.78 -4.75 18.85
N THR A 436 58.31 -6.00 19.07
CA THR A 436 57.07 -6.24 19.83
C THR A 436 57.33 -6.48 21.32
N GLU A 437 56.53 -5.84 22.16
CA GLU A 437 56.58 -6.02 23.62
C GLU A 437 56.09 -7.42 24.07
N CYS A 438 55.34 -8.10 23.19
CA CYS A 438 54.87 -9.48 23.34
C CYS A 438 55.97 -10.48 22.96
N LYS A 439 56.85 -10.78 23.92
CA LYS A 439 57.97 -11.71 23.71
C LYS A 439 57.53 -13.08 23.18
N THR A 440 58.37 -13.62 22.30
CA THR A 440 58.14 -14.85 21.53
C THR A 440 57.82 -16.09 22.37
N ALA A 441 56.73 -16.76 22.02
CA ALA A 441 56.43 -18.10 22.52
C ALA A 441 57.14 -19.18 21.69
N TYR A 442 58.28 -19.65 22.20
CA TYR A 442 59.01 -20.82 21.70
C TYR A 442 58.44 -22.12 22.27
N SER A 443 58.01 -22.08 23.54
CA SER A 443 57.48 -23.23 24.27
C SER A 443 56.23 -22.84 25.09
N GLY A 444 55.78 -23.75 25.95
CA GLY A 444 54.70 -23.50 26.88
C GLY A 444 53.33 -23.43 26.26
N ASP A 445 52.83 -24.62 25.90
CA ASP A 445 51.45 -24.85 25.52
C ASP A 445 50.49 -24.38 26.64
N VAL A 446 49.41 -23.72 26.26
CA VAL A 446 48.34 -23.32 27.21
C VAL A 446 47.29 -24.42 27.25
N ALA A 447 46.97 -24.88 28.44
CA ALA A 447 45.86 -25.78 28.72
C ALA A 447 44.63 -24.98 29.17
N LEU A 448 43.46 -25.40 28.71
CA LEU A 448 42.17 -25.07 29.32
C LEU A 448 41.68 -26.31 30.09
N GLU A 449 41.53 -26.12 31.38
CA GLU A 449 41.11 -27.14 32.35
C GLU A 449 39.75 -26.77 32.94
N TYR A 450 39.01 -27.77 33.42
CA TYR A 450 37.86 -27.57 34.30
C TYR A 450 38.16 -28.14 35.68
N CYS A 451 37.69 -27.48 36.73
CA CYS A 451 37.90 -27.91 38.12
C CYS A 451 36.54 -28.08 38.79
N LEU A 452 36.21 -29.32 39.19
CA LEU A 452 35.05 -29.62 40.03
C LEU A 452 35.36 -29.40 41.52
N HIS A 453 36.64 -29.48 41.88
CA HIS A 453 37.17 -29.24 43.22
C HIS A 453 38.28 -28.17 43.13
N PRO A 454 38.57 -27.40 44.20
CA PRO A 454 39.50 -26.27 44.10
C PRO A 454 40.91 -26.64 43.62
N ASP A 455 41.38 -27.82 44.04
CA ASP A 455 42.76 -28.31 43.88
C ASP A 455 42.93 -29.34 42.73
N GLU A 456 41.83 -29.80 42.13
CA GLU A 456 41.83 -30.82 41.06
C GLU A 456 41.16 -30.26 39.80
N CYS A 457 42.00 -30.01 38.79
CA CYS A 457 41.60 -29.50 37.49
C CYS A 457 42.01 -30.48 36.38
N ILE A 458 41.08 -30.78 35.47
CA ILE A 458 41.26 -31.76 34.39
C ILE A 458 41.33 -31.01 33.05
N PRO A 459 42.41 -31.18 32.25
CA PRO A 459 42.55 -30.50 30.97
C PRO A 459 41.59 -31.08 29.91
N PHE A 460 40.96 -30.20 29.14
CA PHE A 460 40.08 -30.58 28.02
C PHE A 460 40.32 -29.79 26.72
N GLY A 461 41.14 -28.72 26.78
CA GLY A 461 41.68 -28.04 25.61
C GLY A 461 43.20 -27.86 25.74
N PHE A 462 43.94 -28.09 24.65
CA PHE A 462 45.39 -27.87 24.58
C PHE A 462 45.73 -26.99 23.38
N PHE A 463 46.47 -25.92 23.62
CA PHE A 463 46.76 -24.88 22.62
C PHE A 463 48.27 -24.73 22.46
N PRO A 464 48.88 -25.43 21.49
CA PRO A 464 50.32 -25.45 21.41
C PRO A 464 50.92 -24.17 20.83
N ALA A 465 52.05 -23.74 21.38
CA ALA A 465 52.65 -22.44 21.09
C ALA A 465 52.88 -22.20 19.59
N TRP A 466 53.34 -23.23 18.86
CA TRP A 466 53.62 -23.15 17.44
C TRP A 466 52.41 -22.78 16.56
N LYS A 467 51.18 -23.03 17.04
CA LYS A 467 49.92 -22.78 16.32
C LYS A 467 49.28 -21.44 16.68
N TYR A 468 49.37 -21.04 17.94
CA TYR A 468 48.69 -19.86 18.48
C TYR A 468 49.59 -18.61 18.59
N ARG A 469 50.88 -18.75 18.31
CA ARG A 469 51.78 -17.62 18.03
C ARG A 469 51.38 -16.87 16.76
N GLY A 470 51.42 -15.54 16.80
CA GLY A 470 51.12 -14.69 15.64
C GLY A 470 50.89 -13.23 16.02
N SER A 471 50.70 -12.37 15.02
CA SER A 471 50.44 -10.94 15.24
C SER A 471 49.00 -10.65 15.71
N ALA A 472 48.04 -11.51 15.37
CA ALA A 472 46.63 -11.36 15.69
C ALA A 472 46.11 -12.44 16.66
N PHE A 473 45.09 -12.08 17.44
CA PHE A 473 44.34 -13.02 18.27
C PHE A 473 43.54 -14.04 17.44
N GLN A 474 43.47 -15.28 17.91
CA GLN A 474 42.69 -16.36 17.30
C GLN A 474 41.47 -16.68 18.19
N PHE A 475 40.27 -16.70 17.61
CA PHE A 475 39.05 -17.09 18.33
C PHE A 475 39.01 -18.60 18.57
N ILE A 476 38.71 -18.98 19.81
CA ILE A 476 38.55 -20.36 20.28
C ILE A 476 37.15 -20.49 20.87
N SER A 477 36.44 -21.55 20.48
CA SER A 477 35.16 -21.96 21.06
C SER A 477 35.19 -23.47 21.24
N ILE A 478 35.05 -23.95 22.49
CA ILE A 478 35.11 -25.38 22.84
C ILE A 478 33.88 -25.73 23.66
N ALA A 479 33.22 -26.84 23.31
CA ALA A 479 32.10 -27.37 24.09
C ALA A 479 32.58 -27.91 25.44
N ILE A 480 31.86 -27.56 26.50
CA ILE A 480 32.15 -28.04 27.87
C ILE A 480 31.91 -29.56 27.91
N PRO A 481 32.91 -30.39 28.27
CA PRO A 481 32.77 -31.84 28.27
C PRO A 481 31.75 -32.28 29.33
N HIS A 482 31.08 -33.41 29.09
CA HIS A 482 29.99 -33.90 29.96
C HIS A 482 30.43 -34.07 31.43
N ASP A 483 31.67 -34.48 31.67
CA ASP A 483 32.21 -34.68 33.02
C ASP A 483 32.43 -33.34 33.78
N ALA A 484 32.42 -32.21 33.07
CA ALA A 484 32.48 -30.87 33.64
C ALA A 484 31.09 -30.24 33.89
N TRP A 485 29.99 -30.96 33.66
CA TRP A 485 28.64 -30.45 33.84
C TRP A 485 28.25 -30.48 35.32
N SER A 486 28.44 -29.36 36.01
CA SER A 486 28.13 -29.16 37.42
C SER A 486 27.61 -27.74 37.69
N ASN A 487 26.99 -27.54 38.85
CA ASN A 487 26.50 -26.24 39.29
C ASN A 487 27.60 -25.28 39.81
N SER A 488 28.84 -25.74 39.84
CA SER A 488 29.98 -25.08 40.51
C SER A 488 31.33 -25.29 39.79
N THR A 489 31.31 -25.65 38.50
CA THR A 489 32.51 -25.87 37.69
C THR A 489 33.32 -24.57 37.54
N SER A 490 34.59 -24.60 37.94
CA SER A 490 35.55 -23.52 37.65
C SER A 490 36.32 -23.84 36.37
N PHE A 491 36.77 -22.83 35.63
CA PHE A 491 37.62 -23.00 34.44
C PHE A 491 38.98 -22.37 34.68
N CYS A 492 40.04 -23.09 34.34
CA CYS A 492 41.43 -22.70 34.58
C CYS A 492 42.18 -22.63 33.25
N PHE A 493 42.74 -21.46 32.93
CA PHE A 493 43.67 -21.27 31.82
C PHE A 493 45.07 -21.34 32.41
N ARG A 494 45.92 -22.31 32.00
CA ARG A 494 47.22 -22.59 32.64
C ARG A 494 48.32 -22.83 31.60
N GLN A 495 49.51 -22.33 31.87
CA GLN A 495 50.75 -22.68 31.15
C GLN A 495 51.63 -23.51 32.11
N GLU A 496 51.79 -24.82 31.83
CA GLU A 496 52.42 -25.77 32.78
C GLU A 496 53.95 -25.70 32.78
N SER A 497 54.56 -25.50 31.60
CA SER A 497 56.00 -25.28 31.42
C SER A 497 56.19 -24.06 30.52
N PHE A 498 57.23 -23.27 30.72
CA PHE A 498 57.56 -22.10 29.90
C PHE A 498 58.96 -21.57 30.23
N ASP A 499 59.55 -20.80 29.32
CA ASP A 499 60.66 -19.89 29.64
C ASP A 499 60.10 -18.62 30.30
N ASP A 500 60.42 -18.44 31.59
CA ASP A 500 60.11 -17.28 32.43
C ASP A 500 60.37 -15.94 31.70
N MET A 501 61.42 -15.88 30.87
CA MET A 501 61.89 -14.66 30.22
C MET A 501 61.28 -14.40 28.85
N GLN A 502 60.64 -15.38 28.21
CA GLN A 502 60.28 -15.32 26.77
C GLN A 502 58.82 -15.64 26.46
N ASP A 503 58.24 -16.73 26.99
CA ASP A 503 57.02 -17.34 26.42
C ASP A 503 55.70 -16.61 26.78
N TYR A 504 55.51 -15.35 26.36
CA TYR A 504 54.34 -14.55 26.70
C TYR A 504 53.09 -14.97 25.92
N TRP A 505 51.94 -14.96 26.60
CA TRP A 505 50.62 -15.22 26.01
C TRP A 505 49.56 -14.30 26.60
N ALA A 506 48.48 -14.11 25.87
CA ALA A 506 47.36 -13.28 26.27
C ALA A 506 46.03 -13.91 25.88
N ILE A 507 45.02 -13.73 26.74
CA ILE A 507 43.62 -14.02 26.43
C ILE A 507 42.77 -12.76 26.47
N ASP A 508 41.74 -12.73 25.63
CA ASP A 508 40.83 -11.59 25.47
C ASP A 508 39.38 -12.10 25.25
N ASP A 509 38.38 -11.29 25.56
CA ASP A 509 36.94 -11.58 25.42
C ASP A 509 36.50 -12.96 25.96
N VAL A 510 36.95 -13.31 27.19
CA VAL A 510 36.67 -14.60 27.84
C VAL A 510 35.21 -14.68 28.27
N ARG A 511 34.49 -15.64 27.69
CA ARG A 511 33.06 -15.85 27.84
C ARG A 511 32.75 -17.31 28.07
N ILE A 512 31.86 -17.59 29.02
CA ILE A 512 31.39 -18.96 29.31
C ILE A 512 29.87 -18.96 29.18
N HIS A 513 29.40 -19.68 28.16
CA HIS A 513 27.99 -19.83 27.82
C HIS A 513 27.47 -21.14 28.40
N ALA A 514 26.56 -21.08 29.37
CA ALA A 514 25.89 -22.23 29.96
C ALA A 514 24.56 -22.49 29.24
N ASN A 515 24.30 -23.73 28.81
CA ASN A 515 23.04 -24.09 28.16
C ASN A 515 21.86 -24.04 29.15
N LEU A 516 20.67 -23.71 28.64
CA LEU A 516 19.41 -23.86 29.36
C LEU A 516 18.98 -25.33 29.43
N GLN A 517 18.21 -25.68 30.46
CA GLN A 517 17.63 -27.02 30.60
C GLN A 517 16.84 -27.41 29.35
N SER A 518 17.06 -28.62 28.82
CA SER A 518 16.29 -29.10 27.66
C SER A 518 14.78 -29.01 27.93
N ARG A 519 14.04 -28.46 26.96
CA ARG A 519 12.58 -28.19 27.04
C ARG A 519 12.15 -27.20 28.14
N TRP A 520 13.01 -26.27 28.56
CA TRP A 520 12.61 -25.17 29.46
C TRP A 520 11.36 -24.39 28.98
N LEU A 521 11.14 -24.28 27.66
CA LEU A 521 9.92 -23.72 27.03
C LEU A 521 8.62 -24.49 27.35
N GLU A 522 8.69 -25.79 27.66
CA GLU A 522 7.55 -26.62 28.05
C GLU A 522 7.27 -26.55 29.56
N SER A 523 8.14 -25.88 30.34
CA SER A 523 8.01 -25.80 31.80
C SER A 523 6.83 -24.91 32.23
N SER A 524 6.16 -25.33 33.31
CA SER A 524 5.08 -24.55 33.93
C SER A 524 5.56 -23.17 34.42
N ALA A 525 6.80 -23.09 34.89
CA ALA A 525 7.41 -21.84 35.32
C ALA A 525 7.69 -20.89 34.14
N PHE A 526 8.08 -21.40 32.96
CA PHE A 526 8.15 -20.57 31.75
C PHE A 526 6.77 -20.07 31.33
N ALA A 527 5.75 -20.93 31.34
CA ALA A 527 4.38 -20.52 31.03
C ALA A 527 3.87 -19.41 31.98
N GLN A 528 4.17 -19.50 33.28
CA GLN A 528 3.87 -18.45 34.26
C GLN A 528 4.63 -17.14 33.97
N ARG A 529 5.95 -17.21 33.71
CA ARG A 529 6.73 -16.01 33.33
C ARG A 529 6.25 -15.39 32.01
N GLN A 530 5.82 -16.21 31.04
CA GLN A 530 5.25 -15.73 29.78
C GLN A 530 3.93 -14.98 30.00
N MET A 531 3.03 -15.51 30.84
CA MET A 531 1.80 -14.80 31.22
C MET A 531 2.11 -13.47 31.93
N LYS A 532 3.09 -13.48 32.84
CA LYS A 532 3.54 -12.26 33.53
C LYS A 532 4.11 -11.24 32.54
N SER A 533 5.06 -11.63 31.67
CA SER A 533 5.66 -10.75 30.67
C SER A 533 4.64 -10.14 29.72
N LYS A 534 3.60 -10.91 29.31
CA LYS A 534 2.47 -10.39 28.53
C LYS A 534 1.65 -9.37 29.32
N SER A 535 1.38 -9.62 30.60
CA SER A 535 0.70 -8.68 31.50
C SER A 535 1.49 -7.39 31.67
N ASP A 536 2.79 -7.48 31.94
CA ASP A 536 3.68 -6.35 32.18
C ASP A 536 3.88 -5.51 30.90
N ALA A 537 4.01 -6.15 29.74
CA ALA A 537 4.01 -5.50 28.44
C ALA A 537 2.68 -4.78 28.12
N MET A 538 1.54 -5.39 28.46
CA MET A 538 0.21 -4.78 28.29
C MET A 538 0.00 -3.60 29.25
N GLN A 539 0.42 -3.73 30.51
CA GLN A 539 0.42 -2.65 31.50
C GLN A 539 1.30 -1.47 31.04
N GLY A 540 2.52 -1.73 30.58
CA GLY A 540 3.39 -0.73 29.94
C GLY A 540 2.69 -0.04 28.78
N SER A 541 2.20 -0.81 27.81
CA SER A 541 1.41 -0.31 26.67
C SER A 541 0.26 0.60 27.13
N CYS A 542 -0.45 0.23 28.19
CA CYS A 542 -1.56 1.01 28.72
C CYS A 542 -1.17 2.29 29.45
N CYS A 543 -0.07 2.29 30.19
CA CYS A 543 0.45 3.48 30.86
C CYS A 543 1.00 4.52 29.90
N TYR A 544 1.85 4.12 28.95
CA TYR A 544 2.29 4.99 27.86
C TYR A 544 1.15 5.33 26.88
N GLY A 545 0.06 4.55 26.89
CA GLY A 545 -1.09 4.75 26.00
C GLY A 545 -0.76 4.49 24.54
N THR A 546 0.01 3.42 24.28
CA THR A 546 0.36 2.95 22.94
C THR A 546 -0.87 2.40 22.21
N ASP A 547 -0.79 2.27 20.88
CA ASP A 547 -1.89 1.74 20.08
C ASP A 547 -2.20 0.24 20.39
N GLN A 548 -1.32 -0.46 21.12
CA GLN A 548 -1.56 -1.84 21.62
C GLN A 548 -2.54 -1.90 22.79
N CYS A 549 -2.67 -0.83 23.58
CA CYS A 549 -3.60 -0.84 24.71
C CYS A 549 -5.02 -0.48 24.26
N SER A 550 -5.94 -1.45 24.33
CA SER A 550 -7.35 -1.13 24.11
C SER A 550 -7.97 -0.42 25.32
N ILE A 551 -9.10 0.24 25.09
CA ILE A 551 -9.89 0.89 26.15
C ILE A 551 -10.40 -0.16 27.17
N PHE A 552 -10.61 -1.40 26.74
CA PHE A 552 -11.08 -2.49 27.60
C PHE A 552 -9.96 -3.04 28.46
N ASP A 553 -8.73 -3.09 27.96
CA ASP A 553 -7.58 -3.58 28.73
C ASP A 553 -7.30 -2.64 29.91
N LYS A 554 -7.49 -1.31 29.74
CA LYS A 554 -7.47 -0.36 30.88
C LYS A 554 -8.55 -0.64 31.92
N ARG A 555 -9.73 -1.09 31.49
CA ARG A 555 -10.86 -1.38 32.39
C ARG A 555 -10.74 -2.73 33.08
N SER A 556 -10.19 -3.74 32.40
CA SER A 556 -9.96 -5.08 32.95
C SER A 556 -8.76 -5.13 33.90
N THR A 557 -7.71 -4.35 33.63
CA THR A 557 -6.53 -4.23 34.50
C THR A 557 -6.76 -3.38 35.75
N LEU A 558 -7.86 -2.63 35.82
CA LEU A 558 -8.16 -1.67 36.91
C LEU A 558 -7.00 -0.68 37.19
N LEU A 559 -6.22 -0.37 36.15
CA LEU A 559 -4.93 0.30 36.27
C LEU A 559 -5.09 1.71 36.84
N GLN A 560 -4.57 1.94 38.06
CA GLN A 560 -4.56 3.28 38.64
C GLN A 560 -3.41 4.08 38.04
N ALA A 561 -3.51 5.42 38.04
CA ALA A 561 -2.43 6.27 37.52
C ALA A 561 -1.10 6.02 38.27
N SER A 562 -1.17 5.78 39.57
CA SER A 562 -0.05 5.41 40.45
C SER A 562 0.62 4.07 40.11
N ASP A 563 -0.07 3.16 39.41
CA ASP A 563 0.54 1.91 38.95
C ASP A 563 1.45 2.13 37.73
N CYS A 564 1.29 3.25 37.02
CA CYS A 564 2.18 3.65 35.94
C CYS A 564 3.52 4.19 36.44
N ASP A 565 3.53 4.87 37.60
CA ASP A 565 4.75 5.40 38.21
C ASP A 565 5.70 4.28 38.70
N ARG A 566 5.20 3.04 38.79
CA ARG A 566 6.00 1.84 39.08
C ARG A 566 6.69 1.25 37.85
N ILE A 567 6.34 1.69 36.64
CA ILE A 567 6.90 1.15 35.39
C ILE A 567 8.24 1.86 35.12
N PRO A 568 9.34 1.13 34.90
CA PRO A 568 10.64 1.75 34.68
C PRO A 568 10.63 2.65 33.43
N ALA A 569 11.36 3.76 33.54
CA ALA A 569 11.42 4.85 32.56
C ALA A 569 10.09 5.57 32.26
N PHE A 570 8.99 5.29 32.97
CA PHE A 570 7.71 5.97 32.73
C PHE A 570 7.82 7.48 32.96
N ASN A 571 7.37 8.24 31.96
CA ASN A 571 7.37 9.70 31.99
C ASN A 571 6.00 10.20 31.53
N GLU A 572 5.24 10.77 32.47
CA GLU A 572 3.89 11.26 32.22
C GLU A 572 3.83 12.32 31.10
N ASN A 573 4.89 13.10 30.92
CA ASN A 573 4.96 14.11 29.86
C ASN A 573 4.92 13.48 28.46
N HIS A 574 5.56 12.32 28.26
CA HIS A 574 5.54 11.60 26.98
C HIS A 574 4.14 11.08 26.64
N ARG A 575 3.36 10.70 27.66
CA ARG A 575 1.94 10.31 27.52
C ARG A 575 1.06 11.52 27.15
N LYS A 576 1.31 12.69 27.74
CA LYS A 576 0.52 13.92 27.52
C LYS A 576 0.78 14.57 26.15
N SER A 577 2.01 14.50 25.62
CA SER A 577 2.40 15.14 24.36
C SER A 577 1.91 14.45 23.07
N ARG A 578 1.11 13.39 23.16
CA ARG A 578 0.78 12.51 22.02
C ARG A 578 -0.55 12.85 21.33
N LEU A 579 -0.47 13.30 20.08
CA LEU A 579 -1.54 13.10 19.08
C LEU A 579 -1.53 11.64 18.62
N LYS A 580 -2.66 10.94 18.75
CA LYS A 580 -2.74 9.52 18.37
C LYS A 580 -3.02 9.36 16.87
N SER A 581 -2.78 8.16 16.35
CA SER A 581 -2.92 7.82 14.92
C SER A 581 -4.27 8.22 14.30
N HIS A 582 -5.37 8.10 15.06
CA HIS A 582 -6.73 8.49 14.67
C HIS A 582 -6.96 10.00 14.83
N ASP A 583 -6.47 10.64 15.89
CA ASP A 583 -6.55 12.10 16.04
C ASP A 583 -5.92 12.78 14.82
N LEU A 584 -4.81 12.22 14.32
CA LEU A 584 -4.13 12.64 13.09
C LEU A 584 -4.99 12.39 11.83
N TYR A 585 -5.65 11.24 11.68
CA TYR A 585 -6.57 10.99 10.55
C TYR A 585 -7.79 11.92 10.55
N ILE A 586 -8.36 12.23 11.72
CA ILE A 586 -9.49 13.16 11.80
C ILE A 586 -9.02 14.61 11.65
N LEU A 587 -7.82 14.98 12.14
CA LEU A 587 -7.21 16.27 11.84
C LEU A 587 -6.97 16.43 10.33
N PHE A 588 -6.48 15.40 9.64
CA PHE A 588 -6.40 15.37 8.18
C PHE A 588 -7.77 15.46 7.50
N SER A 589 -8.78 14.77 8.02
CA SER A 589 -10.16 14.87 7.50
C SER A 589 -10.69 16.30 7.63
N LEU A 590 -10.45 16.95 8.78
CA LEU A 590 -10.83 18.33 9.05
C LEU A 590 -10.08 19.31 8.13
N LEU A 591 -8.77 19.13 7.93
CA LEU A 591 -7.97 19.91 6.99
C LEU A 591 -8.47 19.72 5.54
N ALA A 592 -8.78 18.48 5.14
CA ALA A 592 -9.35 18.19 3.83
C ALA A 592 -10.74 18.82 3.65
N LEU A 593 -11.58 18.83 4.70
CA LEU A 593 -12.87 19.52 4.71
C LEU A 593 -12.71 21.03 4.57
N ILE A 594 -11.81 21.64 5.32
CA ILE A 594 -11.55 23.08 5.28
C ILE A 594 -11.02 23.45 3.89
N ALA A 595 -10.02 22.72 3.38
CA ALA A 595 -9.47 22.93 2.04
C ALA A 595 -10.52 22.76 0.94
N LYS A 596 -11.37 21.73 1.04
CA LYS A 596 -12.47 21.48 0.09
C LYS A 596 -13.57 22.54 0.17
N ASN A 597 -14.02 22.91 1.37
CA ASN A 597 -15.02 23.96 1.54
C ASN A 597 -14.49 25.33 1.08
N ALA A 598 -13.19 25.61 1.27
CA ALA A 598 -12.54 26.80 0.74
C ALA A 598 -12.46 26.76 -0.80
N TYR A 599 -12.07 25.61 -1.38
CA TYR A 599 -12.07 25.41 -2.83
C TYR A 599 -13.47 25.55 -3.44
N ASP A 600 -14.46 24.84 -2.89
CA ASP A 600 -15.87 24.92 -3.30
C ASP A 600 -16.40 26.35 -3.11
N GLY A 601 -16.05 27.04 -2.03
CA GLY A 601 -16.43 28.42 -1.76
C GLY A 601 -15.87 29.40 -2.80
N LEU A 602 -14.56 29.33 -3.06
CA LEU A 602 -13.90 30.13 -4.10
C LEU A 602 -14.48 29.81 -5.49
N PHE A 603 -14.60 28.53 -5.84
CA PHE A 603 -15.12 28.09 -7.14
C PHE A 603 -16.57 28.52 -7.35
N ASN A 604 -17.43 28.38 -6.33
CA ASN A 604 -18.82 28.86 -6.39
C ASN A 604 -18.89 30.39 -6.45
N HIS A 605 -18.02 31.11 -5.76
CA HIS A 605 -17.94 32.57 -5.86
C HIS A 605 -17.57 33.02 -7.29
N TYR A 606 -16.52 32.45 -7.87
CA TYR A 606 -16.10 32.76 -9.24
C TYR A 606 -17.14 32.33 -10.29
N THR A 607 -17.74 31.15 -10.16
CA THR A 607 -18.76 30.67 -11.12
C THR A 607 -20.07 31.44 -11.00
N THR A 608 -20.52 31.84 -9.80
CA THR A 608 -21.70 32.70 -9.66
C THR A 608 -21.46 34.12 -10.18
N MET A 609 -20.25 34.68 -10.03
CA MET A 609 -19.89 35.94 -10.71
C MET A 609 -19.92 35.79 -12.23
N ALA A 610 -19.35 34.72 -12.79
CA ALA A 610 -19.37 34.45 -14.22
C ALA A 610 -20.81 34.22 -14.75
N GLN A 611 -21.63 33.45 -14.04
CA GLN A 611 -23.03 33.19 -14.39
C GLN A 611 -23.89 34.46 -14.33
N LYS A 612 -23.72 35.33 -13.33
CA LYS A 612 -24.41 36.62 -13.27
C LYS A 612 -24.11 37.48 -14.51
N LYS A 613 -22.86 37.49 -14.97
CA LYS A 613 -22.48 38.21 -16.20
C LYS A 613 -23.22 37.66 -17.43
N TYR A 614 -23.28 36.33 -17.60
CA TYR A 614 -23.97 35.70 -18.74
C TYR A 614 -25.51 35.76 -18.69
N HIS A 615 -26.13 35.56 -17.53
CA HIS A 615 -27.60 35.61 -17.43
C HIS A 615 -28.18 37.02 -17.63
N THR A 616 -27.38 38.07 -17.41
CA THR A 616 -27.79 39.45 -17.70
C THR A 616 -27.95 39.69 -19.21
N GLU A 617 -27.27 38.92 -20.06
CA GLU A 617 -27.38 39.02 -21.53
C GLU A 617 -28.46 38.08 -22.12
N SER A 618 -28.82 36.98 -21.45
CA SER A 618 -29.72 35.95 -22.03
C SER A 618 -31.21 36.12 -21.71
N LEU A 619 -31.61 37.18 -21.00
CA LEU A 619 -32.95 37.32 -20.41
C LEU A 619 -33.91 38.22 -21.20
N GLN A 620 -33.53 38.66 -22.40
CA GLN A 620 -34.26 39.66 -23.19
C GLN A 620 -34.82 39.11 -24.52
N SER A 621 -35.37 37.88 -24.49
CA SER A 621 -36.05 37.25 -25.62
C SER A 621 -37.37 36.61 -25.16
N ASP A 622 -38.48 37.28 -25.45
CA ASP A 622 -39.85 36.87 -25.10
C ASP A 622 -40.47 35.86 -26.11
N ALA A 623 -39.68 35.33 -27.05
CA ALA A 623 -40.15 34.40 -28.09
C ALA A 623 -40.32 32.93 -27.61
N LYS A 624 -40.75 32.70 -26.36
CA LYS A 624 -40.61 31.39 -25.67
C LYS A 624 -41.69 30.33 -25.97
N ASP A 625 -42.81 30.70 -26.59
CA ASP A 625 -44.01 29.85 -26.58
C ASP A 625 -44.24 28.98 -27.84
N GLN A 626 -43.30 28.96 -28.82
CA GLN A 626 -43.54 28.30 -30.12
C GLN A 626 -42.85 26.94 -30.33
N PHE A 627 -42.00 26.47 -29.41
CA PHE A 627 -41.26 25.21 -29.58
C PHE A 627 -41.83 24.08 -28.71
N PRO A 628 -41.82 22.82 -29.21
CA PRO A 628 -42.40 21.69 -28.49
C PRO A 628 -41.55 21.33 -27.26
N ARG A 629 -42.15 21.60 -26.09
CA ARG A 629 -41.60 21.32 -24.77
C ARG A 629 -42.37 20.16 -24.14
N SER A 630 -41.73 19.01 -23.97
CA SER A 630 -42.33 17.85 -23.27
C SER A 630 -41.83 17.76 -21.85
N THR A 631 -42.77 17.55 -20.92
CA THR A 631 -42.49 17.41 -19.49
C THR A 631 -42.72 15.97 -19.08
N TYR A 632 -41.69 15.34 -18.51
CA TYR A 632 -41.70 13.98 -18.00
C TYR A 632 -41.55 14.02 -16.48
N HIS A 633 -42.30 13.15 -15.80
CA HIS A 633 -42.14 12.93 -14.37
C HIS A 633 -41.25 11.71 -14.14
N ALA A 634 -40.32 11.82 -13.20
CA ALA A 634 -39.58 10.66 -12.73
C ALA A 634 -40.51 9.70 -11.99
N VAL A 635 -40.34 8.39 -12.19
CA VAL A 635 -41.07 7.36 -11.45
C VAL A 635 -40.54 7.32 -10.02
N VAL A 636 -41.38 7.58 -9.02
CA VAL A 636 -41.00 7.60 -7.60
C VAL A 636 -41.56 6.36 -6.89
N ASP A 637 -40.69 5.60 -6.22
CA ASP A 637 -41.07 4.55 -5.26
C ASP A 637 -40.70 5.01 -3.84
N PRO A 638 -41.65 5.59 -3.08
CA PRO A 638 -41.36 6.09 -1.75
C PRO A 638 -41.01 4.98 -0.76
N LEU A 639 -41.51 3.74 -0.93
CA LEU A 639 -41.28 2.65 0.03
C LEU A 639 -39.79 2.29 0.09
N TRP A 640 -39.16 2.15 -1.08
CA TRP A 640 -37.73 1.91 -1.17
C TRP A 640 -36.89 3.11 -0.69
N GLN A 641 -37.30 4.35 -1.01
CA GLN A 641 -36.63 5.56 -0.54
C GLN A 641 -36.62 5.64 1.00
N TYR A 642 -37.78 5.43 1.64
CA TYR A 642 -37.90 5.38 3.10
C TYR A 642 -37.13 4.21 3.71
N SER A 643 -37.06 3.07 3.03
CA SER A 643 -36.27 1.91 3.49
C SER A 643 -34.78 2.23 3.56
N ILE A 644 -34.21 2.92 2.56
CA ILE A 644 -32.80 3.36 2.64
C ILE A 644 -32.62 4.46 3.69
N ALA A 645 -33.56 5.40 3.80
CA ALA A 645 -33.53 6.42 4.85
C ALA A 645 -33.49 5.79 6.25
N LEU A 646 -34.28 4.73 6.48
CA LEU A 646 -34.30 3.97 7.72
C LEU A 646 -33.01 3.17 7.94
N ILE A 647 -32.44 2.54 6.91
CA ILE A 647 -31.16 1.81 7.01
C ILE A 647 -30.02 2.77 7.37
N LEU A 648 -29.89 3.90 6.67
CA LEU A 648 -28.82 4.87 6.92
C LEU A 648 -29.02 5.63 8.23
N GLY A 649 -30.24 6.03 8.55
CA GLY A 649 -30.58 6.65 9.84
C GLY A 649 -30.40 5.70 11.02
N GLY A 650 -30.79 4.44 10.88
CA GLY A 650 -30.62 3.39 11.89
C GLY A 650 -29.16 2.99 12.11
N ALA A 651 -28.39 2.84 11.03
CA ALA A 651 -26.94 2.61 11.13
C ALA A 651 -26.24 3.80 11.82
N PHE A 652 -26.59 5.04 11.45
CA PHE A 652 -26.09 6.25 12.09
C PHE A 652 -26.46 6.33 13.57
N ALA A 653 -27.73 6.07 13.92
CA ALA A 653 -28.20 6.07 15.31
C ALA A 653 -27.52 4.99 16.15
N CYS A 654 -27.29 3.79 15.60
CA CYS A 654 -26.56 2.72 16.27
C CYS A 654 -25.08 3.09 16.50
N ALA A 655 -24.40 3.62 15.47
CA ALA A 655 -23.02 4.06 15.57
C ALA A 655 -22.87 5.24 16.55
N LEU A 656 -23.80 6.20 16.53
CA LEU A 656 -23.85 7.33 17.46
C LEU A 656 -24.16 6.87 18.89
N TYR A 657 -25.10 5.94 19.08
CA TYR A 657 -25.39 5.36 20.40
C TYR A 657 -24.14 4.69 20.99
N ARG A 658 -23.40 3.88 20.21
CA ARG A 658 -22.14 3.26 20.65
C ARG A 658 -21.02 4.27 20.89
N LEU A 659 -20.95 5.33 20.08
CA LEU A 659 -20.01 6.42 20.33
C LEU A 659 -20.37 7.18 21.62
N LEU A 660 -21.66 7.42 21.89
CA LEU A 660 -22.12 8.02 23.15
C LEU A 660 -21.90 7.07 24.33
N GLU A 661 -22.11 5.77 24.21
CA GLU A 661 -21.82 4.77 25.25
C GLU A 661 -20.31 4.69 25.59
N SER A 662 -19.43 4.86 24.59
CA SER A 662 -17.98 4.89 24.79
C SER A 662 -17.43 6.26 25.21
N LEU A 663 -18.11 7.35 24.86
CA LEU A 663 -17.79 8.70 25.33
C LEU A 663 -18.29 8.93 26.75
N THR A 664 -19.56 8.60 27.06
CA THR A 664 -20.16 8.76 28.38
C THR A 664 -19.34 7.95 29.40
N VAL A 665 -18.60 8.57 30.30
CA VAL A 665 -19.03 9.57 31.30
C VAL A 665 -20.26 9.12 32.11
N THR A 666 -20.91 7.97 31.82
CA THR A 666 -21.96 7.42 32.69
C THR A 666 -21.38 7.05 34.06
N ALA A 667 -20.17 6.50 34.12
CA ALA A 667 -19.47 6.28 35.40
C ALA A 667 -19.08 7.59 36.11
N CYS A 668 -18.61 8.60 35.38
CA CYS A 668 -18.20 9.89 35.96
C CYS A 668 -19.37 10.76 36.44
N PHE A 669 -20.54 10.71 35.78
CA PHE A 669 -21.74 11.42 36.24
C PHE A 669 -22.56 10.60 37.25
N SER A 670 -22.47 9.27 37.27
CA SER A 670 -23.17 8.42 38.24
C SER A 670 -22.49 8.39 39.61
N ASN A 671 -21.17 8.54 39.69
CA ASN A 671 -20.42 8.52 40.95
C ASN A 671 -20.22 9.94 41.48
N ASN A 672 -21.32 10.58 41.89
CA ASN A 672 -21.31 11.95 42.43
C ASN A 672 -20.98 12.01 43.93
N GLU A 673 -20.47 10.91 44.52
CA GLU A 673 -20.19 10.78 45.96
C GLU A 673 -18.69 10.59 46.22
N GLY A 674 -17.96 11.70 46.36
CA GLY A 674 -16.92 11.80 47.40
C GLY A 674 -15.45 11.48 47.08
N SER A 675 -15.01 11.41 45.82
CA SER A 675 -13.57 11.32 45.52
C SER A 675 -13.14 12.23 44.37
N ASP A 676 -12.06 13.00 44.58
CA ASP A 676 -11.54 14.07 43.69
C ASP A 676 -10.91 13.58 42.37
N GLN A 677 -11.37 12.46 41.81
CA GLN A 677 -10.85 11.94 40.56
C GLN A 677 -11.48 12.68 39.37
N SER A 678 -10.93 13.85 39.06
CA SER A 678 -11.35 14.71 37.95
C SER A 678 -11.36 13.93 36.63
N CYS A 679 -12.55 13.70 36.07
CA CYS A 679 -12.69 13.05 34.76
C CYS A 679 -12.26 14.00 33.64
N ASP A 680 -10.96 14.05 33.36
CA ASP A 680 -10.38 14.71 32.19
C ASP A 680 -10.81 14.00 30.91
N ILE A 681 -12.00 14.37 30.42
CA ILE A 681 -12.47 14.04 29.08
C ILE A 681 -11.51 14.73 28.11
N ASN A 682 -10.64 13.96 27.47
CA ASN A 682 -9.67 14.51 26.53
C ASN A 682 -10.42 15.23 25.39
N ALA A 683 -10.28 16.55 25.33
CA ALA A 683 -10.94 17.42 24.36
C ALA A 683 -10.65 17.00 22.91
N SER A 684 -9.48 16.39 22.63
CA SER A 684 -9.18 15.87 21.29
C SER A 684 -10.21 14.83 20.84
N VAL A 685 -10.59 13.89 21.72
CA VAL A 685 -11.53 12.80 21.41
C VAL A 685 -12.94 13.35 21.15
N VAL A 686 -13.36 14.38 21.89
CA VAL A 686 -14.66 15.04 21.69
C VAL A 686 -14.68 15.81 20.37
N ILE A 687 -13.66 16.61 20.08
CA ILE A 687 -13.52 17.33 18.80
C ILE A 687 -13.49 16.35 17.63
N VAL A 688 -12.74 15.25 17.78
CA VAL A 688 -12.66 14.15 16.80
C VAL A 688 -14.03 13.51 16.54
N SER A 689 -14.76 13.22 17.61
CA SER A 689 -16.11 12.62 17.56
C SER A 689 -17.14 13.54 16.90
N ILE A 690 -17.14 14.82 17.24
CA ILE A 690 -18.01 15.83 16.62
C ILE A 690 -17.65 16.00 15.14
N THR A 691 -16.37 15.98 14.80
CA THR A 691 -15.91 16.09 13.41
C THR A 691 -16.37 14.89 12.57
N ALA A 692 -16.22 13.67 13.10
CA ALA A 692 -16.75 12.44 12.49
C ALA A 692 -18.28 12.48 12.31
N LEU A 693 -19.00 12.99 13.32
CA LEU A 693 -20.45 13.17 13.29
C LEU A 693 -20.90 14.09 12.14
N VAL A 694 -20.23 15.23 11.98
CA VAL A 694 -20.51 16.19 10.90
C VAL A 694 -20.25 15.58 9.53
N PHE A 695 -19.20 14.76 9.36
CA PHE A 695 -18.92 14.07 8.09
C PHE A 695 -20.00 13.07 7.68
N ASP A 696 -20.42 12.21 8.61
CA ASP A 696 -21.44 11.21 8.33
C ASP A 696 -22.81 11.88 8.09
N LEU A 697 -23.18 12.90 8.88
CA LEU A 697 -24.39 13.71 8.64
C LEU A 697 -24.38 14.43 7.29
N LYS A 698 -23.26 15.07 6.91
CA LYS A 698 -23.09 15.73 5.60
C LYS A 698 -23.28 14.73 4.46
N SER A 699 -22.70 13.53 4.60
CA SER A 699 -22.78 12.45 3.61
C SER A 699 -24.20 11.90 3.47
N ILE A 700 -24.84 11.53 4.58
CA ILE A 700 -26.23 11.05 4.60
C ILE A 700 -27.18 12.11 4.06
N LYS A 701 -27.07 13.37 4.50
CA LYS A 701 -27.88 14.50 3.97
C LYS A 701 -27.70 14.65 2.47
N THR A 702 -26.47 14.53 1.96
CA THR A 702 -26.20 14.65 0.51
C THR A 702 -26.87 13.51 -0.27
N ILE A 703 -26.85 12.28 0.23
CA ILE A 703 -27.51 11.14 -0.40
C ILE A 703 -29.04 11.30 -0.39
N MET A 704 -29.64 11.65 0.76
CA MET A 704 -31.09 11.85 0.87
C MET A 704 -31.60 12.98 -0.02
N THR A 705 -30.85 14.08 -0.12
CA THR A 705 -31.27 15.29 -0.85
C THR A 705 -30.89 15.31 -2.33
N ARG A 706 -29.81 14.63 -2.75
CA ARG A 706 -29.35 14.65 -4.16
C ARG A 706 -29.53 13.35 -4.91
N VAL A 707 -29.44 12.20 -4.23
CA VAL A 707 -29.47 10.88 -4.89
C VAL A 707 -30.85 10.24 -4.79
N ILE A 708 -31.46 10.25 -3.61
CA ILE A 708 -32.69 9.50 -3.32
C ILE A 708 -33.95 10.35 -3.51
N PHE A 709 -33.92 11.66 -3.23
CA PHE A 709 -35.01 12.62 -3.50
C PHE A 709 -36.38 12.25 -2.91
N ILE A 710 -36.48 12.30 -1.58
CA ILE A 710 -37.70 11.92 -0.82
C ILE A 710 -38.86 12.93 -0.95
N GLN A 711 -38.57 14.23 -1.15
CA GLN A 711 -39.56 15.30 -0.91
C GLN A 711 -40.34 15.83 -2.13
N LYS A 712 -39.85 15.67 -3.36
CA LYS A 712 -40.52 16.21 -4.56
C LYS A 712 -40.29 15.32 -5.78
N PRO A 713 -41.31 15.09 -6.64
CA PRO A 713 -41.11 14.40 -7.92
C PRO A 713 -40.16 15.21 -8.79
N ILE A 714 -39.19 14.52 -9.39
CA ILE A 714 -38.21 15.17 -10.26
C ILE A 714 -38.87 15.46 -11.61
N LEU A 715 -38.84 16.72 -12.00
CA LEU A 715 -39.31 17.20 -13.29
C LEU A 715 -38.18 17.08 -14.31
N VAL A 716 -38.45 16.40 -15.41
CA VAL A 716 -37.51 16.24 -16.53
C VAL A 716 -38.16 16.85 -17.77
N ILE A 717 -37.65 18.00 -18.18
CA ILE A 717 -38.18 18.75 -19.32
C ILE A 717 -37.22 18.58 -20.50
N VAL A 718 -37.76 18.25 -21.67
CA VAL A 718 -37.01 18.27 -22.93
C VAL A 718 -37.60 19.38 -23.80
N ASP A 719 -36.76 20.34 -24.14
CA ASP A 719 -37.07 21.45 -25.05
C ASP A 719 -36.27 21.28 -26.34
N LEU A 720 -36.95 21.26 -27.47
CA LEU A 720 -36.35 21.08 -28.80
C LEU A 720 -36.07 22.39 -29.55
N HIS A 721 -36.00 23.53 -28.84
CA HIS A 721 -35.61 24.81 -29.43
C HIS A 721 -34.34 24.67 -30.31
N PRO A 722 -34.37 25.10 -31.59
CA PRO A 722 -33.29 24.83 -32.54
C PRO A 722 -31.94 25.43 -32.11
N ASP A 723 -31.97 26.63 -31.51
CA ASP A 723 -30.75 27.35 -31.12
C ASP A 723 -30.19 26.96 -29.73
N TYR A 724 -31.04 26.45 -28.83
CA TYR A 724 -30.69 26.28 -27.40
C TYR A 724 -30.97 24.90 -26.82
N GLY A 725 -31.64 24.02 -27.57
CA GLY A 725 -32.38 22.85 -27.06
C GLY A 725 -31.79 22.21 -25.80
N ILE A 726 -32.59 22.17 -24.74
CA ILE A 726 -32.17 21.80 -23.39
C ILE A 726 -32.90 20.55 -22.88
N LEU A 727 -32.14 19.69 -22.20
CA LEU A 727 -32.64 18.73 -21.23
C LEU A 727 -32.51 19.37 -19.84
N GLN A 728 -33.62 19.82 -19.27
CA GLN A 728 -33.66 20.38 -17.92
C GLN A 728 -34.10 19.28 -16.93
N VAL A 729 -33.22 18.94 -15.99
CA VAL A 729 -33.49 17.96 -14.93
C VAL A 729 -33.52 18.71 -13.60
N ASN A 730 -34.71 18.88 -13.03
CA ASN A 730 -34.95 19.77 -11.90
C ASN A 730 -34.42 21.19 -12.21
N GLN A 731 -33.36 21.65 -11.53
CA GLN A 731 -32.74 22.96 -11.74
C GLN A 731 -31.55 22.93 -12.72
N LYS A 732 -31.16 21.75 -13.23
CA LYS A 732 -29.96 21.57 -14.03
C LYS A 732 -30.29 21.52 -15.51
N GLU A 733 -29.85 22.54 -16.24
CA GLU A 733 -30.00 22.63 -17.69
C GLU A 733 -28.80 21.99 -18.38
N ILE A 734 -29.06 21.02 -19.27
CA ILE A 734 -28.06 20.27 -20.04
C ILE A 734 -28.34 20.52 -21.52
N PRO A 735 -27.45 21.19 -22.26
CA PRO A 735 -27.62 21.36 -23.70
C PRO A 735 -27.72 20.00 -24.42
N LEU A 736 -28.69 19.84 -25.32
CA LEU A 736 -28.85 18.63 -26.13
C LEU A 736 -27.63 18.39 -27.04
N THR A 737 -26.86 19.44 -27.34
CA THR A 737 -25.57 19.39 -28.05
C THR A 737 -24.47 18.68 -27.26
N ASP A 738 -24.56 18.63 -25.93
CA ASP A 738 -23.59 17.96 -25.05
C ASP A 738 -24.00 16.52 -24.70
N LEU A 739 -25.16 16.04 -25.15
CA LEU A 739 -25.58 14.65 -25.01
C LEU A 739 -24.75 13.72 -25.91
N SER A 740 -23.92 12.90 -25.28
CA SER A 740 -23.02 11.96 -25.96
C SER A 740 -23.63 10.59 -26.23
N ALA A 741 -24.50 10.09 -25.34
CA ALA A 741 -25.17 8.81 -25.49
C ALA A 741 -26.40 8.69 -24.58
N VAL A 742 -27.39 7.92 -25.03
CA VAL A 742 -28.52 7.45 -24.22
C VAL A 742 -28.53 5.93 -24.30
N ARG A 743 -28.37 5.24 -23.16
CA ARG A 743 -28.39 3.77 -23.07
C ARG A 743 -29.43 3.35 -22.03
N SER A 744 -30.32 2.41 -22.37
CA SER A 744 -31.10 1.69 -21.37
C SER A 744 -30.17 0.77 -20.55
N ARG A 745 -30.48 0.59 -19.26
CA ARG A 745 -29.78 -0.35 -18.39
C ARG A 745 -30.77 -1.22 -17.61
N ASN A 746 -30.39 -2.46 -17.38
CA ASN A 746 -31.16 -3.45 -16.64
C ASN A 746 -31.24 -3.08 -15.15
N ALA A 747 -32.27 -3.56 -14.45
CA ALA A 747 -32.47 -3.30 -13.02
C ALA A 747 -31.28 -3.70 -12.14
N ILE A 748 -30.47 -4.69 -12.55
CA ILE A 748 -29.23 -5.10 -11.86
C ILE A 748 -28.22 -3.93 -11.76
N PHE A 749 -28.13 -3.08 -12.79
CA PHE A 749 -27.25 -1.90 -12.76
C PHE A 749 -27.74 -0.86 -11.74
N VAL A 750 -29.07 -0.65 -11.66
CA VAL A 750 -29.69 0.23 -10.66
C VAL A 750 -29.48 -0.32 -9.25
N TRP A 751 -29.76 -1.61 -9.05
CA TRP A 751 -29.52 -2.31 -7.78
C TRP A 751 -28.08 -2.13 -7.30
N PHE A 752 -27.12 -2.33 -8.20
CA PHE A 752 -25.71 -2.19 -7.91
C PHE A 752 -25.34 -0.73 -7.54
N LEU A 753 -25.84 0.23 -8.31
CA LEU A 753 -25.59 1.65 -8.06
C LEU A 753 -26.19 2.11 -6.72
N SER A 754 -27.42 1.67 -6.41
CA SER A 754 -28.06 1.88 -5.11
C SER A 754 -27.22 1.31 -3.96
N LEU A 755 -26.71 0.08 -4.10
CA LEU A 755 -25.84 -0.53 -3.09
C LEU A 755 -24.58 0.30 -2.85
N CYS A 756 -23.93 0.83 -3.90
CA CYS A 756 -22.78 1.71 -3.74
C CYS A 756 -23.10 3.00 -2.96
N TYR A 757 -24.26 3.62 -3.20
CA TYR A 757 -24.65 4.82 -2.44
C TYR A 757 -25.07 4.50 -1.00
N ILE A 758 -25.71 3.35 -0.75
CA ILE A 758 -25.95 2.87 0.62
C ILE A 758 -24.61 2.70 1.34
N LEU A 759 -23.65 1.98 0.73
CA LEU A 759 -22.33 1.78 1.31
C LEU A 759 -21.62 3.12 1.58
N ALA A 760 -21.61 4.06 0.63
CA ALA A 760 -21.04 5.40 0.84
C ALA A 760 -21.77 6.22 1.93
N GLY A 761 -23.08 6.00 2.09
CA GLY A 761 -23.91 6.65 3.11
C GLY A 761 -23.79 6.07 4.50
N LEU A 762 -23.19 4.89 4.68
CA LEU A 762 -22.93 4.33 6.00
C LEU A 762 -22.09 5.30 6.85
N PRO A 763 -22.27 5.32 8.18
CA PRO A 763 -21.54 6.20 9.07
C PRO A 763 -20.09 5.71 9.26
N MET A 764 -19.26 5.80 8.23
CA MET A 764 -17.90 5.24 8.24
C MET A 764 -16.99 5.94 9.25
N ALA A 765 -17.16 7.24 9.47
CA ALA A 765 -16.30 7.99 10.38
C ALA A 765 -16.60 7.61 11.84
N ILE A 766 -17.86 7.73 12.26
CA ILE A 766 -18.33 7.28 13.58
C ILE A 766 -18.12 5.77 13.74
N GLY A 767 -18.41 4.99 12.69
CA GLY A 767 -18.24 3.54 12.68
C GLY A 767 -16.79 3.09 12.88
N SER A 768 -15.81 3.85 12.38
CA SER A 768 -14.39 3.58 12.66
C SER A 768 -14.04 3.79 14.14
N LEU A 769 -14.56 4.85 14.76
CA LEU A 769 -14.39 5.14 16.19
C LEU A 769 -15.09 4.07 17.06
N ALA A 770 -16.33 3.70 16.70
CA ALA A 770 -17.11 2.67 17.39
C ALA A 770 -16.49 1.26 17.24
N LEU A 771 -15.99 0.88 16.07
CA LEU A 771 -15.32 -0.43 15.88
C LEU A 771 -14.02 -0.53 16.69
N ARG A 772 -13.31 0.59 16.87
CA ARG A 772 -12.17 0.64 17.78
C ARG A 772 -12.60 0.47 19.25
N SER A 773 -13.81 0.89 19.62
CA SER A 773 -14.41 0.59 20.94
C SER A 773 -15.06 -0.79 21.03
N PHE A 774 -14.65 -1.79 20.24
CA PHE A 774 -15.06 -3.21 20.42
C PHE A 774 -13.91 -4.20 20.68
N ASN A 775 -12.63 -3.76 20.68
CA ASN A 775 -11.43 -4.59 20.95
C ASN A 775 -11.39 -5.97 20.23
N LEU A 776 -11.90 -6.05 18.99
CA LEU A 776 -11.89 -7.31 18.24
C LEU A 776 -10.44 -7.67 17.87
N HIS A 777 -9.88 -8.69 18.52
CA HIS A 777 -8.47 -9.04 18.39
C HIS A 777 -8.03 -9.31 16.94
N GLY A 778 -6.81 -8.86 16.60
CA GLY A 778 -6.13 -9.10 15.32
C GLY A 778 -6.68 -8.33 14.12
N MET A 779 -7.99 -8.44 13.83
CA MET A 779 -8.59 -7.91 12.59
C MET A 779 -9.24 -6.52 12.74
N SER A 780 -9.51 -6.03 13.96
CA SER A 780 -10.11 -4.69 14.15
C SER A 780 -9.23 -3.57 13.60
N GLU A 781 -7.91 -3.65 13.81
CA GLU A 781 -6.96 -2.58 13.46
C GLU A 781 -6.96 -2.28 11.96
N LEU A 782 -6.95 -3.33 11.14
CA LEU A 782 -7.13 -3.20 9.70
C LEU A 782 -8.52 -2.65 9.35
N LEU A 783 -9.57 -3.13 10.00
CA LEU A 783 -10.96 -2.76 9.70
C LEU A 783 -11.27 -1.29 10.01
N TYR A 784 -10.97 -0.80 11.22
CA TYR A 784 -11.24 0.59 11.57
C TYR A 784 -10.32 1.55 10.80
N THR A 785 -9.06 1.17 10.54
CA THR A 785 -8.16 1.98 9.71
C THR A 785 -8.68 2.07 8.28
N THR A 786 -9.16 0.97 7.72
CA THR A 786 -9.77 0.94 6.38
C THR A 786 -11.03 1.82 6.33
N LEU A 787 -11.89 1.77 7.35
CA LEU A 787 -13.08 2.64 7.42
C LEU A 787 -12.73 4.12 7.58
N GLY A 788 -11.70 4.45 8.35
CA GLY A 788 -11.17 5.82 8.45
C GLY A 788 -10.65 6.33 7.11
N VAL A 789 -9.85 5.51 6.39
CA VAL A 789 -9.37 5.83 5.04
C VAL A 789 -10.54 5.97 4.05
N LEU A 790 -11.54 5.08 4.09
CA LEU A 790 -12.73 5.19 3.24
C LEU A 790 -13.56 6.44 3.57
N ALA A 791 -13.65 6.87 4.83
CA ALA A 791 -14.29 8.11 5.22
C ALA A 791 -13.56 9.35 4.66
N VAL A 792 -12.22 9.36 4.71
CA VAL A 792 -11.37 10.40 4.09
C VAL A 792 -11.58 10.43 2.57
N LEU A 793 -11.49 9.29 1.89
CA LEU A 793 -11.70 9.17 0.45
C LEU A 793 -13.11 9.63 0.05
N ARG A 794 -14.13 9.27 0.83
CA ARG A 794 -15.52 9.73 0.63
C ARG A 794 -15.66 11.24 0.80
N GLU A 795 -14.96 11.89 1.73
CA GLU A 795 -15.02 13.36 1.79
C GLU A 795 -14.28 13.99 0.61
N ILE A 796 -13.10 13.48 0.22
CA ILE A 796 -12.33 14.01 -0.93
C ILE A 796 -13.14 13.88 -2.23
N PHE A 797 -13.62 12.68 -2.57
CA PHE A 797 -14.30 12.39 -3.84
C PHE A 797 -15.82 12.53 -3.80
N GLY A 798 -16.40 12.83 -2.63
CA GLY A 798 -17.84 12.91 -2.40
C GLY A 798 -18.53 11.54 -2.26
N VAL A 799 -19.83 11.57 -1.95
CA VAL A 799 -20.66 10.36 -1.74
C VAL A 799 -20.77 9.43 -2.97
N ALA A 800 -20.48 9.96 -4.16
CA ALA A 800 -20.35 9.17 -5.39
C ALA A 800 -19.09 8.29 -5.44
N PHE A 801 -18.13 8.45 -4.51
CA PHE A 801 -16.84 7.75 -4.51
C PHE A 801 -16.94 6.23 -4.75
N VAL A 802 -17.78 5.53 -3.98
CA VAL A 802 -17.89 4.06 -4.05
C VAL A 802 -18.45 3.62 -5.41
N ALA A 803 -19.48 4.32 -5.90
CA ALA A 803 -20.06 4.09 -7.23
C ALA A 803 -19.02 4.37 -8.34
N LYS A 804 -18.30 5.49 -8.23
CA LYS A 804 -17.27 5.92 -9.16
C LYS A 804 -16.08 4.95 -9.19
N LEU A 805 -15.66 4.44 -8.03
CA LEU A 805 -14.62 3.42 -7.90
C LEU A 805 -15.04 2.10 -8.56
N PHE A 806 -16.28 1.64 -8.35
CA PHE A 806 -16.73 0.42 -9.04
C PHE A 806 -16.91 0.62 -10.54
N LEU A 807 -17.49 1.74 -10.98
CA LEU A 807 -17.63 2.04 -12.41
C LEU A 807 -16.25 2.16 -13.07
N CYS A 808 -15.26 2.70 -12.37
CA CYS A 808 -13.85 2.69 -12.74
C CYS A 808 -13.30 1.27 -12.87
N ILE A 809 -13.45 0.41 -11.85
CA ILE A 809 -13.04 -1.01 -11.89
C ILE A 809 -13.71 -1.75 -13.06
N GLN A 810 -15.03 -1.56 -13.25
CA GLN A 810 -15.76 -2.14 -14.37
C GLN A 810 -15.13 -1.71 -15.70
N TRP A 811 -14.94 -0.41 -15.93
CA TRP A 811 -14.31 0.11 -17.14
C TRP A 811 -12.87 -0.41 -17.36
N ILE A 812 -12.07 -0.46 -16.30
CA ILE A 812 -10.71 -1.02 -16.30
C ILE A 812 -10.71 -2.51 -16.66
N LEU A 813 -11.80 -3.24 -16.40
CA LEU A 813 -11.94 -4.67 -16.68
C LEU A 813 -12.76 -5.01 -17.93
N VAL A 814 -13.42 -4.03 -18.59
CA VAL A 814 -14.17 -4.28 -19.82
C VAL A 814 -13.23 -4.78 -20.93
N SER A 815 -13.60 -5.87 -21.60
CA SER A 815 -12.87 -6.43 -22.74
C SER A 815 -13.25 -5.83 -24.10
N SER A 816 -14.40 -5.14 -24.18
CA SER A 816 -14.92 -4.52 -25.41
C SER A 816 -13.97 -3.46 -25.97
N GLN A 817 -13.53 -3.64 -27.22
CA GLN A 817 -12.63 -2.70 -27.91
C GLN A 817 -13.20 -1.27 -27.94
N LYS A 818 -14.51 -1.10 -28.12
CA LYS A 818 -15.14 0.22 -28.17
C LYS A 818 -15.03 0.99 -26.85
N ASP A 819 -15.22 0.30 -25.73
CA ASP A 819 -15.11 0.93 -24.41
C ASP A 819 -13.62 1.10 -24.02
N ARG A 820 -12.72 0.23 -24.52
CA ARG A 820 -11.26 0.42 -24.46
C ARG A 820 -10.77 1.65 -25.23
N GLU A 821 -11.32 1.91 -26.41
CA GLU A 821 -11.07 3.13 -27.18
C GLU A 821 -11.53 4.37 -26.42
N ASP A 822 -12.74 4.36 -25.84
CA ASP A 822 -13.23 5.48 -25.04
C ASP A 822 -12.44 5.67 -23.73
N PHE A 823 -11.91 4.60 -23.11
CA PHE A 823 -10.98 4.70 -21.98
C PHE A 823 -9.62 5.25 -22.42
N GLY A 824 -9.07 4.77 -23.54
CA GLY A 824 -7.83 5.28 -24.13
C GLY A 824 -7.93 6.77 -24.48
N ARG A 825 -9.05 7.23 -25.05
CA ARG A 825 -9.37 8.66 -25.24
C ARG A 825 -9.39 9.43 -23.92
N ALA A 826 -10.00 8.88 -22.87
CA ALA A 826 -10.04 9.51 -21.55
C ALA A 826 -8.65 9.64 -20.92
N VAL A 827 -7.79 8.63 -21.08
CA VAL A 827 -6.38 8.61 -20.64
C VAL A 827 -5.51 9.59 -21.43
N GLN A 828 -5.78 9.78 -22.73
CA GLN A 828 -5.06 10.72 -23.59
C GLN A 828 -5.45 12.20 -23.39
N ARG A 829 -6.49 12.52 -22.62
CA ARG A 829 -6.83 13.92 -22.29
C ARG A 829 -5.72 14.52 -21.43
N GLU A 830 -5.32 15.75 -21.76
CA GLU A 830 -4.12 16.43 -21.23
C GLU A 830 -4.07 16.53 -19.69
N GLY A 831 -5.23 16.49 -19.02
CA GLY A 831 -5.32 16.52 -17.56
C GLY A 831 -4.70 15.31 -16.83
N LEU A 832 -4.51 14.15 -17.46
CA LEU A 832 -4.00 12.97 -16.74
C LEU A 832 -2.58 13.17 -16.19
N ILE A 833 -1.68 13.71 -17.01
CA ILE A 833 -0.29 13.98 -16.61
C ILE A 833 -0.26 15.03 -15.49
N GLN A 834 -1.14 16.03 -15.57
CA GLN A 834 -1.27 17.06 -14.54
C GLN A 834 -1.75 16.46 -13.21
N HIS A 835 -2.75 15.57 -13.23
CA HIS A 835 -3.21 14.86 -12.03
C HIS A 835 -2.15 13.91 -11.44
N PHE A 836 -1.34 13.26 -12.28
CA PHE A 836 -0.16 12.48 -11.83
C PHE A 836 0.83 13.38 -11.07
N ILE A 837 1.23 14.51 -11.67
CA ILE A 837 2.18 15.46 -11.07
C ILE A 837 1.60 16.04 -9.77
N ILE A 838 0.35 16.50 -9.77
CA ILE A 838 -0.33 17.03 -8.58
C ILE A 838 -0.39 15.96 -7.49
N GLY A 839 -0.76 14.72 -7.81
CA GLY A 839 -0.80 13.64 -6.82
C GLY A 839 0.57 13.29 -6.24
N ALA A 840 1.61 13.23 -7.07
CA ALA A 840 2.98 13.03 -6.62
C ALA A 840 3.45 14.16 -5.68
N CYS A 841 3.20 15.42 -6.05
CA CYS A 841 3.53 16.59 -5.23
C CYS A 841 2.72 16.65 -3.92
N VAL A 842 1.41 16.41 -3.95
CA VAL A 842 0.55 16.44 -2.76
C VAL A 842 0.90 15.29 -1.81
N ALA A 843 1.13 14.08 -2.31
CA ALA A 843 1.57 12.96 -1.49
C ALA A 843 2.94 13.23 -0.87
N PHE A 844 3.88 13.80 -1.62
CA PHE A 844 5.17 14.23 -1.06
C PHE A 844 4.98 15.24 0.08
N VAL A 845 4.22 16.32 -0.15
CA VAL A 845 4.00 17.40 0.83
C VAL A 845 3.17 16.97 2.04
N THR A 846 2.35 15.92 1.95
CA THR A 846 1.52 15.45 3.08
C THR A 846 2.15 14.27 3.83
N VAL A 847 2.63 13.25 3.10
CA VAL A 847 3.15 12.01 3.67
C VAL A 847 4.56 12.19 4.23
N VAL A 848 5.44 12.93 3.56
CA VAL A 848 6.83 13.10 4.04
C VAL A 848 6.86 13.88 5.36
N PRO A 849 6.19 15.03 5.54
CA PRO A 849 6.15 15.72 6.83
C PRO A 849 5.46 14.93 7.94
N THR A 850 4.45 14.10 7.65
CA THR A 850 3.87 13.24 8.69
C THR A 850 4.73 12.03 9.03
N PHE A 851 5.47 11.46 8.09
CA PHE A 851 6.49 10.46 8.40
C PHE A 851 7.61 11.06 9.27
N ILE A 852 8.07 12.27 8.95
CA ILE A 852 9.10 13.00 9.72
C ILE A 852 8.57 13.32 11.13
N ALA A 853 7.37 13.90 11.25
CA ALA A 853 6.75 14.23 12.54
C ALA A 853 6.51 12.99 13.43
N ARG A 854 6.28 11.82 12.82
CA ARG A 854 6.09 10.54 13.53
C ARG A 854 7.41 9.80 13.82
N ARG A 855 8.54 10.22 13.22
CA ARG A 855 9.88 9.62 13.39
C ARG A 855 10.93 10.64 13.84
N ILE A 856 10.63 11.42 14.88
CA ILE A 856 11.56 12.38 15.50
C ILE A 856 12.85 11.73 16.06
N GLY A 857 12.94 10.39 16.14
CA GLY A 857 14.09 9.67 16.74
C GLY A 857 14.89 8.69 15.87
N ILE A 858 14.64 8.55 14.55
CA ILE A 858 15.40 7.60 13.70
C ILE A 858 15.95 8.32 12.47
N ALA A 859 17.28 8.40 12.39
CA ALA A 859 18.01 9.09 11.34
C ALA A 859 17.75 8.50 9.94
N ASN A 860 17.70 9.38 8.94
CA ASN A 860 17.48 9.09 7.51
C ASN A 860 16.20 8.28 7.20
N PRO A 861 15.05 8.94 6.90
CA PRO A 861 14.07 8.36 5.99
C PRO A 861 14.78 8.13 4.64
N GLY A 862 15.28 6.91 4.44
CA GLY A 862 16.14 6.59 3.31
C GLY A 862 15.49 6.92 1.97
N VAL A 863 16.33 7.16 0.94
CA VAL A 863 15.91 7.53 -0.43
C VAL A 863 14.81 6.59 -0.97
N LEU A 864 14.80 5.32 -0.56
CA LEU A 864 13.74 4.36 -0.86
C LEU A 864 12.36 4.79 -0.36
N VAL A 865 12.22 5.30 0.87
CA VAL A 865 10.93 5.78 1.41
C VAL A 865 10.46 7.00 0.62
N LEU A 866 11.37 7.92 0.28
CA LEU A 866 11.09 9.08 -0.56
C LEU A 866 10.58 8.67 -1.95
N LEU A 867 11.29 7.73 -2.59
CA LEU A 867 10.93 7.15 -3.89
C LEU A 867 9.56 6.45 -3.82
N CYS A 868 9.31 5.65 -2.77
CA CYS A 868 8.03 5.01 -2.55
C CYS A 868 6.90 6.03 -2.35
N CYS A 869 7.13 7.14 -1.62
CA CYS A 869 6.13 8.19 -1.46
C CYS A 869 5.82 8.90 -2.77
N VAL A 870 6.84 9.19 -3.60
CA VAL A 870 6.65 9.80 -4.93
C VAL A 870 5.96 8.84 -5.89
N LEU A 871 6.33 7.55 -5.89
CA LEU A 871 5.72 6.54 -6.77
C LEU A 871 4.29 6.20 -6.35
N LEU A 872 4.00 6.00 -5.07
CA LEU A 872 2.65 5.76 -4.56
C LEU A 872 1.79 7.02 -4.68
N GLY A 873 2.38 8.20 -4.49
CA GLY A 873 1.74 9.50 -4.70
C GLY A 873 1.38 9.77 -6.16
N GLY A 874 2.31 9.50 -7.07
CA GLY A 874 2.08 9.55 -8.51
C GLY A 874 1.07 8.51 -8.96
N LEU A 875 1.14 7.27 -8.45
CA LEU A 875 0.13 6.24 -8.71
C LEU A 875 -1.25 6.65 -8.18
N PHE A 876 -1.32 7.23 -6.98
CA PHE A 876 -2.56 7.81 -6.45
C PHE A 876 -3.04 8.96 -7.34
N GLY A 877 -2.16 9.87 -7.78
CA GLY A 877 -2.45 10.93 -8.75
C GLY A 877 -2.94 10.41 -10.10
N LEU A 878 -2.39 9.30 -10.58
CA LEU A 878 -2.84 8.59 -11.78
C LEU A 878 -4.21 7.98 -11.56
N ILE A 879 -4.46 7.33 -10.42
CA ILE A 879 -5.78 6.77 -10.07
C ILE A 879 -6.81 7.90 -9.91
N VAL A 880 -6.45 9.02 -9.26
CA VAL A 880 -7.25 10.25 -9.12
C VAL A 880 -7.55 10.82 -10.51
N GLY A 881 -6.55 10.93 -11.38
CA GLY A 881 -6.67 11.48 -12.73
C GLY A 881 -7.46 10.58 -13.66
N VAL A 882 -7.27 9.26 -13.59
CA VAL A 882 -8.11 8.25 -14.23
C VAL A 882 -9.53 8.38 -13.70
N MET A 883 -9.75 8.43 -12.39
CA MET A 883 -11.09 8.60 -11.82
C MET A 883 -11.75 9.93 -12.24
N HIS A 884 -11.03 11.04 -12.36
CA HIS A 884 -11.59 12.32 -12.82
C HIS A 884 -11.81 12.39 -14.34
N GLY A 885 -10.87 11.89 -15.14
CA GLY A 885 -10.96 11.86 -16.60
C GLY A 885 -11.83 10.74 -17.16
N LEU A 886 -12.07 9.67 -16.38
CA LEU A 886 -12.98 8.58 -16.75
C LEU A 886 -14.38 9.14 -17.02
N PRO A 887 -15.07 8.61 -18.05
CA PRO A 887 -16.25 9.26 -18.63
C PRO A 887 -17.54 9.10 -17.80
N VAL A 888 -17.41 8.89 -16.49
CA VAL A 888 -18.48 8.39 -15.62
C VAL A 888 -18.39 9.01 -14.22
N HIS A 889 -18.62 10.32 -14.10
CA HIS A 889 -19.09 10.85 -12.82
C HIS A 889 -20.58 10.52 -12.70
N PRO A 890 -21.02 9.62 -11.80
CA PRO A 890 -22.46 9.36 -11.65
C PRO A 890 -23.13 10.60 -11.03
N ASP A 891 -24.24 11.01 -11.62
CA ASP A 891 -25.15 12.06 -11.15
C ASP A 891 -26.55 11.45 -11.20
N SER A 892 -26.81 10.58 -10.24
CA SER A 892 -27.91 9.62 -10.30
C SER A 892 -29.07 10.05 -9.43
N TYR A 893 -30.24 10.20 -10.04
CA TYR A 893 -31.50 10.38 -9.36
C TYR A 893 -32.19 9.01 -9.27
N LEU A 894 -31.87 8.29 -8.20
CA LEU A 894 -32.43 6.98 -7.92
C LEU A 894 -33.82 7.18 -7.32
N THR A 895 -34.84 7.30 -8.16
CA THR A 895 -36.21 7.57 -7.73
C THR A 895 -37.06 6.31 -7.55
N CYS A 896 -36.72 5.19 -8.20
CA CYS A 896 -37.45 3.92 -8.08
C CYS A 896 -36.55 2.69 -8.19
N TRP A 897 -36.97 1.58 -7.56
CA TRP A 897 -36.24 0.31 -7.56
C TRP A 897 -37.16 -0.87 -7.23
N PRO A 898 -37.05 -2.03 -7.89
CA PRO A 898 -36.24 -2.30 -9.07
C PRO A 898 -36.94 -1.83 -10.36
N ALA A 899 -36.24 -1.05 -11.19
CA ALA A 899 -36.76 -0.60 -12.49
C ALA A 899 -35.65 -0.63 -13.56
N THR A 900 -36.04 -0.70 -14.83
CA THR A 900 -35.15 -0.36 -15.94
C THR A 900 -34.95 1.16 -15.97
N CYS A 901 -33.69 1.60 -16.05
CA CYS A 901 -33.36 3.03 -16.05
C CYS A 901 -32.73 3.47 -17.37
N TYR A 902 -32.73 4.78 -17.60
CA TYR A 902 -31.98 5.39 -18.68
C TYR A 902 -30.72 6.07 -18.15
N CYS A 903 -29.60 5.65 -18.71
CA CYS A 903 -28.29 6.24 -18.52
C CYS A 903 -28.06 7.25 -19.65
N ILE A 904 -28.25 8.52 -19.33
CA ILE A 904 -27.96 9.65 -20.21
C ILE A 904 -26.53 10.08 -19.90
N THR A 905 -25.67 10.08 -20.91
CA THR A 905 -24.26 10.44 -20.76
C THR A 905 -24.01 11.75 -21.48
N TYR A 906 -23.56 12.79 -20.76
CA TYR A 906 -23.38 14.13 -21.32
C TYR A 906 -22.07 14.78 -20.87
N TYR A 907 -21.63 15.81 -21.59
CA TYR A 907 -20.43 16.58 -21.26
C TYR A 907 -20.78 17.84 -20.45
N ASP A 908 -20.45 17.82 -19.16
CA ASP A 908 -20.49 19.00 -18.29
C ASP A 908 -19.24 19.86 -18.59
N ARG A 909 -19.38 20.78 -19.55
CA ARG A 909 -18.32 21.73 -19.93
C ARG A 909 -18.17 22.80 -18.87
N ALA A 910 -17.28 22.57 -17.91
CA ALA A 910 -16.91 23.57 -16.92
C ALA A 910 -16.36 24.83 -17.61
N ARG A 911 -17.11 25.93 -17.56
CA ARG A 911 -16.64 27.24 -18.00
C ARG A 911 -15.64 27.76 -16.96
N CYS A 912 -14.36 27.43 -17.15
CA CYS A 912 -13.31 27.82 -16.21
C CYS A 912 -13.21 29.36 -16.11
N PRO A 913 -13.32 29.97 -14.92
CA PRO A 913 -13.34 31.41 -14.74
C PRO A 913 -11.94 32.06 -14.80
N CYS A 914 -10.94 31.38 -15.37
CA CYS A 914 -9.60 31.92 -15.54
C CYS A 914 -9.64 33.18 -16.42
N LEU A 915 -8.99 34.26 -15.97
CA LEU A 915 -8.94 35.57 -16.63
C LEU A 915 -8.53 35.52 -18.11
N PHE A 916 -7.76 34.51 -18.51
CA PHE A 916 -7.25 34.33 -19.88
C PHE A 916 -8.10 33.38 -20.75
N SER A 917 -9.26 32.92 -20.27
CA SER A 917 -10.15 31.99 -20.99
C SER A 917 -9.43 30.78 -21.61
N CYS A 918 -8.39 30.27 -20.93
CA CYS A 918 -7.54 29.20 -21.43
C CYS A 918 -8.38 27.96 -21.73
N LYS A 919 -8.49 27.61 -23.02
CA LYS A 919 -9.24 26.46 -23.53
C LYS A 919 -8.92 25.18 -22.76
N SER A 920 -7.63 24.96 -22.47
CA SER A 920 -7.13 23.85 -21.65
C SER A 920 -7.76 23.78 -20.25
N CYS A 921 -7.98 24.91 -19.54
CA CYS A 921 -8.63 24.89 -18.23
C CYS A 921 -10.09 24.43 -18.31
N GLY A 922 -10.80 24.83 -19.37
CA GLY A 922 -12.15 24.33 -19.65
C GLY A 922 -12.15 22.83 -19.92
N GLU A 923 -11.19 22.33 -20.71
CA GLU A 923 -11.07 20.91 -21.05
C GLU A 923 -10.67 20.04 -19.84
N ILE A 924 -9.72 20.49 -19.00
CA ILE A 924 -9.30 19.81 -17.75
C ILE A 924 -10.47 19.66 -16.77
N ASN A 925 -11.30 20.70 -16.61
CA ASN A 925 -12.44 20.68 -15.70
C ASN A 925 -13.71 20.11 -16.35
N SER A 926 -13.73 19.94 -17.67
CA SER A 926 -14.85 19.30 -18.36
C SER A 926 -14.89 17.81 -18.02
N ARG A 927 -16.08 17.34 -17.66
CA ARG A 927 -16.28 15.96 -17.22
C ARG A 927 -17.48 15.35 -17.91
N GLN A 928 -17.39 14.07 -18.20
CA GLN A 928 -18.53 13.33 -18.75
C GLN A 928 -19.33 12.76 -17.57
N ILE A 929 -20.58 13.18 -17.48
CA ILE A 929 -21.49 12.82 -16.39
C ILE A 929 -22.44 11.73 -16.87
N LEU A 930 -22.62 10.71 -16.03
CA LEU A 930 -23.61 9.67 -16.19
C LEU A 930 -24.84 10.01 -15.35
N LEU A 931 -25.82 10.65 -16.00
CA LEU A 931 -27.13 10.90 -15.45
C LEU A 931 -27.97 9.63 -15.50
N VAL A 932 -28.41 9.17 -14.32
CA VAL A 932 -29.30 8.01 -14.19
C VAL A 932 -30.67 8.49 -13.74
N VAL A 933 -31.69 8.26 -14.57
CA VAL A 933 -33.08 8.67 -14.33
C VAL A 933 -34.04 7.59 -14.85
N THR A 934 -35.17 7.42 -14.17
CA THR A 934 -36.30 6.62 -14.65
C THR A 934 -37.52 7.52 -14.86
N VAL A 935 -38.01 7.61 -16.09
CA VAL A 935 -39.19 8.42 -16.48
C VAL A 935 -40.40 7.53 -16.78
N THR A 936 -41.60 8.08 -16.68
CA THR A 936 -42.86 7.35 -16.95
C THR A 936 -43.01 6.90 -18.40
N ASP A 937 -42.91 7.81 -19.37
CA ASP A 937 -42.90 7.46 -20.80
C ASP A 937 -41.48 7.44 -21.37
N VAL A 938 -40.88 6.26 -21.22
CA VAL A 938 -39.57 5.88 -21.76
C VAL A 938 -39.45 6.04 -23.28
N LEU A 939 -40.51 5.71 -24.04
CA LEU A 939 -40.45 5.67 -25.50
C LEU A 939 -40.55 7.07 -26.09
N ALA A 940 -41.47 7.90 -25.59
CA ALA A 940 -41.55 9.30 -25.96
C ALA A 940 -40.28 10.06 -25.56
N PHE A 941 -39.74 9.84 -24.35
CA PHE A 941 -38.52 10.51 -23.89
C PHE A 941 -37.31 10.19 -24.78
N ASN A 942 -37.11 8.91 -25.14
CA ASN A 942 -36.02 8.51 -26.05
C ASN A 942 -36.21 9.03 -27.49
N LYS A 943 -37.45 9.22 -27.95
CA LYS A 943 -37.74 9.90 -29.23
C LYS A 943 -37.39 11.39 -29.15
N MET A 944 -37.83 12.09 -28.10
CA MET A 944 -37.53 13.51 -27.89
C MET A 944 -36.02 13.77 -27.79
N LEU A 945 -35.25 12.97 -27.04
CA LEU A 945 -33.79 13.11 -26.97
C LEU A 945 -33.07 12.89 -28.31
N LYS A 946 -33.72 12.26 -29.30
CA LYS A 946 -33.24 12.13 -30.68
C LYS A 946 -33.73 13.24 -31.61
N GLY A 947 -34.42 14.25 -31.08
CA GLY A 947 -35.05 15.32 -31.86
C GLY A 947 -36.31 14.90 -32.62
N VAL A 948 -36.90 13.74 -32.29
CA VAL A 948 -38.11 13.23 -32.94
C VAL A 948 -39.30 13.52 -32.03
N HIS A 949 -40.20 14.41 -32.46
CA HIS A 949 -41.45 14.65 -31.75
C HIS A 949 -42.31 13.37 -31.75
N PRO A 950 -42.77 12.87 -30.59
CA PRO A 950 -43.82 11.85 -30.55
C PRO A 950 -45.12 12.50 -31.04
N ARG A 951 -45.62 12.07 -32.20
CA ARG A 951 -47.00 12.33 -32.61
C ARG A 951 -47.94 11.38 -31.88
#